data_AF-A0A3B1BM75-F1
#
_entry.id   AF-A0A3B1BM75-F1
#
_cell.length_a   1.000
_cell.length_b   1.000
_cell.length_c   1.000
_cell.angle_alpha   90.00
_cell.angle_beta   90.00
_cell.angle_gamma   90.00
#
_symmetry.space_group_name_H-M   'P 1'
#
loop_
_entity.id
_entity.type
_entity.pdbx_description
1 polymer ?
#
loop_
_entity_poly.entity_id
_entity_poly.type
_entity_poly.pdbx_seq_one_letter_code
_entity_poly.pdbx_strand_id
1 'polypeptide(L)'
;MNLNSNAINGGSGMESEHPLGLDVETLESSFALLEPKLDEVSKRFYEKLFSDYPNVKPLFGNTSVEKQSGKLTAALKLVVNNLRNVDVLSKALIKLGASHQNYGAEPAHYGAVAETLISVMKEFAGPTWTAEVNTAWSDALEVVAGVMLGAYDKTGMEINTMSSNTANNQELIEQVTRWQSAVDGAQTAMMMIDRDFKVTYLNDASKKLLTDNEETLRTVFPGFDANHVLGSCIDMFHKDPAHQRRLLSDPGNLPYETDIEVGSLKFHLAVGAIKDNDGNYTGNTLEWDDVTEKREQENNVFRLQAAVDTAQTAMMMIDREFIITYMNESSKVLLKDNETELRIAFPGFDADKIMGACIDMFHKDPSHQRKLLGDPRNLPYSTDIEVGPLKFHLDVGAINDLEGNYIGNTLEWQDVREQRASELEVSRLKSAVDGAQANLMLCDENLVITYANPAVIKMLANRQNELRQIWPTLDATNLVGQCIDQFHKNPAHQRALLGDPSKSPANAEITVGGLEFGVNATHISDADGNYMGNMVEWKDITEEKDAERQIESLITSAVDGELDTRIQAEEYSGFLKTLGDGINQLMDAVVMPVQEGKKVMSALAEGDLTETMNGEFKGEFAELRDAINSSITNLLNMVGQINTASNSITVGSGEIAKGNQDLSQRTEEQAANLEETASSMEEMTSTVKQNADNARQANQLATAARDQASKGGDVVKNAVIAMSEINQSSKKIADIIGVIDEIAFQTNLLALNAAVEAARAGEQGRGFAVVAGEVRNLAQRSAGAAKEIKALISDSVDKVDEGSRLVDESGKTLEEIVEAVKKVSDIIAEIAAASQEQSAGIEEVNKAISQMDEMTQQNAALVEEAASASESVEDQAKQMSELMLFFNTGEAQNDISLSAVASSASKPGTTSRPASKVKTRAKPAKRAASGDDEEWEEF
;
A
#
# COMPACT_ATOMS: atom_id res chain seq x y z
N MET A 1 -23.49 36.84 2.99
CA MET A 1 -24.18 35.62 2.53
C MET A 1 -24.28 34.67 3.71
N ASN A 2 -25.21 33.70 3.67
CA ASN A 2 -25.42 32.55 4.56
C ASN A 2 -24.48 32.43 5.79
N LEU A 3 -24.99 32.64 7.01
CA LEU A 3 -25.97 31.82 7.75
C LEU A 3 -25.30 30.70 8.55
N ASN A 4 -25.91 30.47 9.70
CA ASN A 4 -25.96 29.22 10.46
C ASN A 4 -24.69 28.75 11.20
N SER A 5 -24.80 28.12 12.37
CA SER A 5 -25.77 28.20 13.49
C SER A 5 -25.56 26.97 14.36
N ASN A 6 -25.75 27.13 15.67
CA ASN A 6 -26.22 26.08 16.58
C ASN A 6 -25.33 24.83 16.78
N ALA A 7 -25.74 24.10 17.82
CA ALA A 7 -25.73 22.65 17.92
C ALA A 7 -24.52 21.95 18.57
N ILE A 8 -24.71 21.11 19.59
CA ILE A 8 -25.87 20.98 20.50
C ILE A 8 -25.50 20.18 21.78
N ASN A 9 -26.25 20.43 22.87
CA ASN A 9 -26.46 19.61 24.08
C ASN A 9 -25.29 18.90 24.80
N GLY A 10 -25.25 19.15 26.12
CA GLY A 10 -25.45 18.06 27.10
C GLY A 10 -24.29 17.82 28.07
N GLY A 11 -24.47 17.96 29.39
CA GLY A 11 -25.64 18.44 30.14
C GLY A 11 -25.48 18.25 31.66
N SER A 12 -26.50 18.65 32.43
CA SER A 12 -26.56 18.71 33.92
C SER A 12 -25.63 19.75 34.58
N GLY A 13 -26.15 20.53 35.52
CA GLY A 13 -25.37 21.52 36.29
C GLY A 13 -26.04 22.86 36.64
N MET A 14 -27.27 23.11 36.16
CA MET A 14 -28.09 24.27 36.56
C MET A 14 -28.85 23.97 37.88
N GLU A 15 -29.23 24.96 38.71
CA GLU A 15 -29.13 26.41 38.53
C GLU A 15 -28.93 27.12 39.89
N SER A 16 -28.18 28.23 39.92
CA SER A 16 -28.14 29.09 41.10
C SER A 16 -29.42 29.93 41.13
N GLU A 17 -30.24 29.74 42.17
CA GLU A 17 -31.51 30.46 42.35
C GLU A 17 -31.32 31.97 42.13
N HIS A 18 -32.26 32.57 41.39
CA HIS A 18 -32.28 34.01 41.19
C HIS A 18 -32.36 34.74 42.55
N PRO A 19 -31.72 35.91 42.77
CA PRO A 19 -31.68 36.55 44.08
C PRO A 19 -33.04 37.01 44.65
N LEU A 20 -34.14 36.84 43.90
CA LEU A 20 -35.51 37.06 44.33
C LEU A 20 -36.39 35.78 44.26
N GLY A 21 -35.79 34.59 44.08
CA GLY A 21 -36.50 33.31 44.01
C GLY A 21 -37.23 33.03 42.69
N LEU A 22 -36.93 33.77 41.61
CA LEU A 22 -37.68 33.73 40.36
C LEU A 22 -37.13 32.73 39.33
N ASP A 23 -38.00 31.98 38.69
CA ASP A 23 -37.70 31.18 37.49
C ASP A 23 -37.56 32.09 36.26
N VAL A 24 -36.36 32.62 36.06
CA VAL A 24 -36.08 33.61 34.99
C VAL A 24 -36.14 32.98 33.60
N GLU A 25 -35.74 31.72 33.40
CA GLU A 25 -35.78 31.10 32.07
C GLU A 25 -37.21 30.82 31.61
N THR A 26 -38.10 30.34 32.49
CA THR A 26 -39.54 30.21 32.19
C THR A 26 -40.19 31.58 31.94
N LEU A 27 -39.83 32.61 32.72
CA LEU A 27 -40.34 33.98 32.51
C LEU A 27 -39.91 34.57 31.16
N GLU A 28 -38.61 34.55 30.84
CA GLU A 28 -38.07 35.10 29.58
C GLU A 28 -38.61 34.34 28.35
N SER A 29 -38.62 33.00 28.39
CA SER A 29 -39.08 32.16 27.27
C SER A 29 -40.60 32.27 27.03
N SER A 30 -41.41 32.30 28.08
CA SER A 30 -42.87 32.51 27.94
C SER A 30 -43.22 33.93 27.52
N PHE A 31 -42.45 34.94 27.96
CA PHE A 31 -42.63 36.32 27.50
C PHE A 31 -42.32 36.48 26.01
N ALA A 32 -41.26 35.84 25.50
CA ALA A 32 -40.89 35.91 24.08
C ALA A 32 -41.99 35.42 23.12
N LEU A 33 -42.86 34.50 23.56
CA LEU A 33 -44.03 34.05 22.79
C LEU A 33 -45.18 35.08 22.78
N LEU A 34 -45.23 35.97 23.79
CA LEU A 34 -46.25 37.02 23.93
C LEU A 34 -45.78 38.39 23.40
N GLU A 35 -44.46 38.65 23.37
CA GLU A 35 -43.88 39.93 22.97
C GLU A 35 -44.39 40.45 21.60
N PRO A 36 -44.55 39.62 20.54
CA PRO A 36 -45.09 40.09 19.25
C PRO A 36 -46.55 40.56 19.29
N LYS A 37 -47.29 40.27 20.37
CA LYS A 37 -48.69 40.66 20.59
C LYS A 37 -48.87 41.58 21.81
N LEU A 38 -47.79 42.11 22.37
CA LEU A 38 -47.81 42.71 23.71
C LEU A 38 -48.73 43.95 23.83
N ASP A 39 -48.99 44.66 22.73
CA ASP A 39 -49.95 45.76 22.69
C ASP A 39 -51.42 45.28 22.67
N GLU A 40 -51.71 44.13 22.03
CA GLU A 40 -53.04 43.48 22.10
C GLU A 40 -53.29 42.94 23.51
N VAL A 41 -52.29 42.27 24.10
CA VAL A 41 -52.29 41.81 25.50
C VAL A 41 -52.52 42.98 26.45
N SER A 42 -51.76 44.07 26.31
CA SER A 42 -51.86 45.24 27.19
C SER A 42 -53.15 46.04 27.00
N LYS A 43 -53.80 45.97 25.82
CA LYS A 43 -55.15 46.52 25.64
C LYS A 43 -56.22 45.65 26.29
N ARG A 44 -56.18 44.34 26.04
CA ARG A 44 -57.10 43.35 26.61
C ARG A 44 -57.03 43.32 28.13
N PHE A 45 -55.84 43.53 28.70
CA PHE A 45 -55.63 43.70 30.13
C PHE A 45 -56.51 44.81 30.73
N TYR A 46 -56.48 46.03 30.18
CA TYR A 46 -57.28 47.15 30.72
C TYR A 46 -58.78 46.97 30.47
N GLU A 47 -59.19 46.32 29.37
CA GLU A 47 -60.59 45.92 29.15
C GLU A 47 -61.08 44.98 30.26
N LYS A 48 -60.26 43.98 30.64
CA LYS A 48 -60.59 42.97 31.66
C LYS A 48 -60.50 43.55 33.08
N LEU A 49 -59.45 44.32 33.40
CA LEU A 49 -59.26 44.94 34.72
C LEU A 49 -60.42 45.87 35.09
N PHE A 50 -60.89 46.68 34.14
CA PHE A 50 -62.00 47.63 34.38
C PHE A 50 -63.39 46.97 34.27
N SER A 51 -63.48 45.73 33.81
CA SER A 51 -64.66 44.85 33.91
C SER A 51 -64.72 44.23 35.31
N ASP A 52 -63.63 43.57 35.70
CA ASP A 52 -63.63 42.59 36.79
C ASP A 52 -63.33 43.26 38.15
N TYR A 53 -62.60 44.39 38.15
CA TYR A 53 -62.29 45.20 39.35
C TYR A 53 -62.64 46.69 39.13
N PRO A 54 -63.94 47.07 39.08
CA PRO A 54 -64.37 48.44 38.75
C PRO A 54 -63.86 49.53 39.70
N ASN A 55 -63.50 49.16 40.93
CA ASN A 55 -62.91 50.04 41.95
C ASN A 55 -61.48 50.50 41.62
N VAL A 56 -60.75 49.78 40.74
CA VAL A 56 -59.40 50.15 40.30
C VAL A 56 -59.43 51.29 39.25
N LYS A 57 -60.54 51.41 38.51
CA LYS A 57 -60.71 52.34 37.39
C LYS A 57 -60.44 53.84 37.70
N PRO A 58 -60.81 54.41 38.87
CA PRO A 58 -60.57 55.82 39.19
C PRO A 58 -59.09 56.21 39.22
N LEU A 59 -58.19 55.29 39.59
CA LEU A 59 -56.73 55.50 39.62
C LEU A 59 -56.15 55.85 38.24
N PHE A 60 -56.88 55.51 37.16
CA PHE A 60 -56.51 55.75 35.77
C PHE A 60 -57.35 56.87 35.10
N GLY A 61 -57.93 57.79 35.88
CA GLY A 61 -58.81 58.85 35.34
C GLY A 61 -58.16 59.88 34.41
N ASN A 62 -56.85 60.12 34.53
CA ASN A 62 -56.15 61.24 33.87
C ASN A 62 -55.46 60.87 32.54
N THR A 63 -55.95 59.86 31.82
CA THR A 63 -55.21 59.21 30.72
C THR A 63 -56.13 58.38 29.79
N SER A 64 -55.69 58.03 28.58
CA SER A 64 -56.43 57.12 27.69
C SER A 64 -55.91 55.70 27.78
N VAL A 65 -56.74 54.71 27.42
CA VAL A 65 -56.38 53.29 27.48
C VAL A 65 -55.16 52.99 26.61
N GLU A 66 -55.08 53.55 25.39
CA GLU A 66 -53.92 53.36 24.49
C GLU A 66 -52.62 53.88 25.12
N LYS A 67 -52.67 55.03 25.82
CA LYS A 67 -51.51 55.60 26.52
C LYS A 67 -51.10 54.82 27.76
N GLN A 68 -52.00 54.04 28.36
CA GLN A 68 -51.68 53.14 29.47
C GLN A 68 -51.23 51.77 28.99
N SER A 69 -51.83 51.22 27.93
CA SER A 69 -51.35 50.00 27.28
C SER A 69 -49.88 50.14 26.87
N GLY A 70 -49.49 51.26 26.23
CA GLY A 70 -48.07 51.50 25.90
C GLY A 70 -47.15 51.67 27.12
N LYS A 71 -47.67 52.16 28.26
CA LYS A 71 -46.91 52.21 29.53
C LYS A 71 -46.76 50.83 30.16
N LEU A 72 -47.79 49.98 30.09
CA LEU A 72 -47.74 48.60 30.55
C LEU A 72 -46.80 47.76 29.68
N THR A 73 -46.90 47.86 28.35
CA THR A 73 -45.94 47.29 27.38
C THR A 73 -44.50 47.66 27.77
N ALA A 74 -44.24 48.95 28.05
CA ALA A 74 -42.91 49.42 28.47
C ALA A 74 -42.49 48.91 29.87
N ALA A 75 -43.41 48.85 30.84
CA ALA A 75 -43.12 48.36 32.19
C ALA A 75 -42.83 46.85 32.21
N LEU A 76 -43.58 46.05 31.46
CA LEU A 76 -43.35 44.61 31.35
C LEU A 76 -41.99 44.32 30.69
N LYS A 77 -41.65 45.03 29.61
CA LYS A 77 -40.30 44.93 29.01
C LYS A 77 -39.21 45.43 29.96
N LEU A 78 -39.46 46.47 30.76
CA LEU A 78 -38.49 46.94 31.77
C LEU A 78 -38.25 45.86 32.84
N VAL A 79 -39.29 45.21 33.35
CA VAL A 79 -39.16 44.14 34.34
C VAL A 79 -38.44 42.93 33.73
N VAL A 80 -38.94 42.37 32.62
CA VAL A 80 -38.38 41.15 32.01
C VAL A 80 -36.91 41.36 31.60
N ASN A 81 -36.60 42.45 30.88
CA ASN A 81 -35.23 42.73 30.42
C ASN A 81 -34.24 43.06 31.57
N ASN A 82 -34.72 43.26 32.80
CA ASN A 82 -33.88 43.53 33.98
C ASN A 82 -34.07 42.49 35.10
N LEU A 83 -34.75 41.35 34.86
CA LEU A 83 -34.83 40.26 35.84
C LEU A 83 -33.42 39.89 36.32
N ARG A 84 -32.49 39.64 35.39
CA ARG A 84 -31.09 39.32 35.67
C ARG A 84 -30.25 40.50 36.22
N ASN A 85 -30.85 41.68 36.47
CA ASN A 85 -30.21 42.85 37.06
C ASN A 85 -31.06 43.43 38.21
N VAL A 86 -31.11 42.67 39.32
CA VAL A 86 -31.92 42.95 40.52
C VAL A 86 -31.68 44.35 41.09
N ASP A 87 -30.46 44.87 41.03
CA ASP A 87 -30.11 46.15 41.65
C ASP A 87 -30.63 47.36 40.83
N VAL A 88 -30.61 47.28 39.50
CA VAL A 88 -31.30 48.25 38.62
C VAL A 88 -32.81 48.12 38.71
N LEU A 89 -33.33 46.89 38.72
CA LEU A 89 -34.76 46.60 38.80
C LEU A 89 -35.35 47.11 40.13
N SER A 90 -34.71 46.84 41.27
CA SER A 90 -35.14 47.30 42.60
C SER A 90 -35.20 48.82 42.69
N LYS A 91 -34.16 49.52 42.23
CA LYS A 91 -34.12 51.00 42.21
C LYS A 91 -35.20 51.61 41.31
N ALA A 92 -35.56 50.94 40.21
CA ALA A 92 -36.68 51.34 39.36
C ALA A 92 -38.04 51.09 40.03
N LEU A 93 -38.23 49.91 40.66
CA LEU A 93 -39.48 49.53 41.32
C LEU A 93 -39.78 50.38 42.55
N ILE A 94 -38.82 50.66 43.43
CA ILE A 94 -39.01 51.55 44.60
C ILE A 94 -39.49 52.94 44.15
N LYS A 95 -38.89 53.49 43.09
CA LYS A 95 -39.28 54.79 42.51
C LYS A 95 -40.68 54.75 41.88
N LEU A 96 -41.07 53.63 41.27
CA LEU A 96 -42.41 53.40 40.75
C LEU A 96 -43.44 53.24 41.88
N GLY A 97 -43.09 52.55 42.97
CA GLY A 97 -43.92 52.37 44.17
C GLY A 97 -44.23 53.69 44.88
N ALA A 98 -43.21 54.51 45.11
CA ALA A 98 -43.40 55.88 45.60
C ALA A 98 -44.24 56.75 44.63
N SER A 99 -44.18 56.50 43.32
CA SER A 99 -45.07 57.16 42.35
C SER A 99 -46.51 56.67 42.47
N HIS A 100 -46.73 55.37 42.66
CA HIS A 100 -48.05 54.76 42.87
C HIS A 100 -48.72 55.22 44.18
N GLN A 101 -47.96 55.37 45.27
CA GLN A 101 -48.42 55.99 46.51
C GLN A 101 -48.98 57.40 46.25
N ASN A 102 -48.25 58.23 45.48
CA ASN A 102 -48.69 59.57 45.08
C ASN A 102 -49.90 59.59 44.12
N TYR A 103 -50.24 58.46 43.48
CA TYR A 103 -51.47 58.29 42.70
C TYR A 103 -52.63 57.69 43.51
N GLY A 104 -52.45 57.43 44.81
CA GLY A 104 -53.48 56.87 45.68
C GLY A 104 -53.63 55.34 45.60
N ALA A 105 -52.63 54.62 45.10
CA ALA A 105 -52.67 53.16 45.04
C ALA A 105 -52.39 52.53 46.42
N GLU A 106 -53.44 52.07 47.09
CA GLU A 106 -53.35 51.26 48.31
C GLU A 106 -52.84 49.83 48.01
N PRO A 107 -52.22 49.12 48.98
CA PRO A 107 -51.64 47.78 48.78
C PRO A 107 -52.61 46.75 48.18
N ALA A 108 -53.90 46.82 48.52
CA ALA A 108 -54.92 45.88 48.04
C ALA A 108 -55.13 45.89 46.51
N HIS A 109 -54.72 46.96 45.80
CA HIS A 109 -54.90 47.06 44.35
C HIS A 109 -53.88 46.23 43.55
N TYR A 110 -52.75 45.83 44.14
CA TYR A 110 -51.69 45.11 43.43
C TYR A 110 -52.10 43.67 43.05
N GLY A 111 -52.83 42.97 43.93
CA GLY A 111 -53.31 41.61 43.64
C GLY A 111 -54.26 41.55 42.44
N ALA A 112 -55.25 42.44 42.39
CA ALA A 112 -56.20 42.55 41.27
C ALA A 112 -55.52 42.79 39.91
N VAL A 113 -54.43 43.57 39.91
CA VAL A 113 -53.59 43.81 38.74
C VAL A 113 -52.84 42.54 38.32
N ALA A 114 -52.24 41.81 39.27
CA ALA A 114 -51.51 40.57 38.98
C ALA A 114 -52.42 39.45 38.46
N GLU A 115 -53.55 39.19 39.14
CA GLU A 115 -54.55 38.18 38.74
C GLU A 115 -55.06 38.43 37.32
N THR A 116 -55.42 39.69 37.01
CA THR A 116 -55.90 40.07 35.67
C THR A 116 -54.82 39.89 34.61
N LEU A 117 -53.57 40.23 34.91
CA LEU A 117 -52.47 40.14 33.95
C LEU A 117 -52.18 38.68 33.58
N ILE A 118 -52.07 37.78 34.56
CA ILE A 118 -51.90 36.34 34.33
C ILE A 118 -53.08 35.77 33.53
N SER A 119 -54.31 36.18 33.89
CA SER A 119 -55.54 35.77 33.20
C SER A 119 -55.58 36.16 31.72
N VAL A 120 -54.97 37.29 31.33
CA VAL A 120 -54.88 37.72 29.92
C VAL A 120 -53.67 37.11 29.21
N MET A 121 -52.50 37.01 29.84
CA MET A 121 -51.33 36.36 29.23
C MET A 121 -51.64 34.89 28.85
N LYS A 122 -52.37 34.18 29.71
CA LYS A 122 -52.92 32.85 29.46
C LYS A 122 -53.92 32.79 28.29
N GLU A 123 -54.74 33.83 28.13
CA GLU A 123 -55.71 33.97 27.03
C GLU A 123 -55.02 34.09 25.65
N PHE A 124 -53.84 34.71 25.59
CA PHE A 124 -53.07 34.90 24.34
C PHE A 124 -52.03 33.80 24.03
N ALA A 125 -51.46 33.16 25.07
CA ALA A 125 -50.54 32.04 24.93
C ALA A 125 -51.27 30.71 24.66
N GLY A 126 -52.46 30.51 25.24
CA GLY A 126 -53.26 29.32 25.02
C GLY A 126 -52.53 28.04 25.48
N PRO A 127 -52.34 27.03 24.60
CA PRO A 127 -51.79 25.73 24.99
C PRO A 127 -50.29 25.76 25.39
N THR A 128 -49.56 26.86 25.16
CA THR A 128 -48.19 27.01 25.67
C THR A 128 -48.13 27.58 27.09
N TRP A 129 -49.26 27.96 27.70
CA TRP A 129 -49.33 28.41 29.08
C TRP A 129 -49.51 27.23 30.04
N THR A 130 -48.40 26.61 30.43
CA THR A 130 -48.37 25.43 31.31
C THR A 130 -48.66 25.79 32.78
N ALA A 131 -48.62 24.80 33.67
CA ALA A 131 -48.75 25.03 35.10
C ALA A 131 -47.50 25.74 35.66
N GLU A 132 -46.31 25.34 35.21
CA GLU A 132 -45.02 25.93 35.59
C GLU A 132 -44.95 27.41 35.21
N VAL A 133 -45.32 27.75 33.97
CA VAL A 133 -45.43 29.14 33.49
C VAL A 133 -46.41 29.96 34.35
N ASN A 134 -47.52 29.36 34.78
CA ASN A 134 -48.50 30.04 35.61
C ASN A 134 -47.98 30.29 37.05
N THR A 135 -47.11 29.44 37.58
CA THR A 135 -46.48 29.63 38.89
C THR A 135 -45.41 30.71 38.80
N ALA A 136 -44.46 30.59 37.88
CA ALA A 136 -43.37 31.55 37.69
C ALA A 136 -43.85 33.01 37.54
N TRP A 137 -44.94 33.23 36.79
CA TRP A 137 -45.54 34.56 36.64
C TRP A 137 -46.33 35.05 37.87
N SER A 138 -46.83 34.17 38.74
CA SER A 138 -47.41 34.57 40.03
C SER A 138 -46.32 35.10 40.96
N ASP A 139 -45.29 34.30 41.16
CA ASP A 139 -44.21 34.55 42.13
C ASP A 139 -43.44 35.83 41.76
N ALA A 140 -43.19 36.05 40.47
CA ALA A 140 -42.59 37.27 39.94
C ALA A 140 -43.41 38.54 40.24
N LEU A 141 -44.74 38.48 40.14
CA LEU A 141 -45.60 39.64 40.36
C LEU A 141 -45.80 39.94 41.85
N GLU A 142 -45.78 38.93 42.73
CA GLU A 142 -45.79 39.11 44.19
C GLU A 142 -44.49 39.78 44.67
N VAL A 143 -43.33 39.29 44.22
CA VAL A 143 -42.01 39.90 44.49
C VAL A 143 -41.97 41.36 44.04
N VAL A 144 -42.44 41.65 42.82
CA VAL A 144 -42.50 43.03 42.29
C VAL A 144 -43.37 43.93 43.16
N ALA A 145 -44.54 43.45 43.61
CA ALA A 145 -45.41 44.21 44.50
C ALA A 145 -44.76 44.49 45.87
N GLY A 146 -44.07 43.49 46.45
CA GLY A 146 -43.38 43.64 47.73
C GLY A 146 -42.32 44.74 47.73
N VAL A 147 -41.46 44.79 46.69
CA VAL A 147 -40.43 45.83 46.53
C VAL A 147 -41.04 47.22 46.38
N MET A 148 -42.20 47.34 45.72
CA MET A 148 -42.89 48.62 45.52
C MET A 148 -43.54 49.19 46.80
N LEU A 149 -43.83 48.35 47.80
CA LEU A 149 -44.52 48.77 49.04
C LEU A 149 -43.56 49.21 50.16
N GLY A 150 -42.27 48.87 50.10
CA GLY A 150 -41.28 49.18 51.14
C GLY A 150 -40.93 50.67 51.34
N ALA A 151 -41.62 51.61 50.67
CA ALA A 151 -41.30 53.03 50.64
C ALA A 151 -42.02 53.90 51.71
N TYR A 152 -42.76 53.31 52.67
CA TYR A 152 -43.84 54.00 53.40
C TYR A 152 -43.52 54.56 54.83
N ASP A 153 -42.38 54.24 55.50
CA ASP A 153 -42.17 54.53 56.96
C ASP A 153 -40.87 55.30 57.37
N LYS A 154 -40.96 56.34 58.26
CA LYS A 154 -39.90 56.94 59.17
C LYS A 154 -40.33 58.26 59.93
N THR A 155 -39.78 58.59 61.14
CA THR A 155 -40.18 59.76 62.02
C THR A 155 -39.09 60.33 63.02
N GLY A 156 -39.26 61.55 63.62
CA GLY A 156 -38.23 62.32 64.43
C GLY A 156 -38.69 63.42 65.48
N MET A 157 -37.79 64.32 65.97
CA MET A 157 -37.80 65.11 67.28
C MET A 157 -36.95 66.45 67.25
N GLU A 158 -36.71 67.36 68.24
CA GLU A 158 -37.33 67.93 69.51
C GLU A 158 -36.31 68.91 70.28
N ILE A 159 -36.67 69.99 71.06
CA ILE A 159 -35.79 70.80 72.04
C ILE A 159 -36.51 71.94 72.91
N ASN A 160 -35.82 72.60 73.89
CA ASN A 160 -36.28 73.37 75.14
C ASN A 160 -36.07 74.95 75.27
N THR A 161 -36.54 75.64 76.35
CA THR A 161 -35.99 76.95 76.93
C THR A 161 -36.49 77.44 78.35
N MET A 162 -36.20 78.71 78.82
CA MET A 162 -36.06 79.23 80.23
C MET A 162 -36.81 80.56 80.64
N SER A 163 -36.64 81.02 81.92
CA SER A 163 -36.64 82.43 82.48
C SER A 163 -37.95 83.07 83.05
N SER A 164 -37.99 84.09 83.96
CA SER A 164 -37.00 84.80 84.87
C SER A 164 -37.69 85.75 85.93
N ASN A 165 -36.92 86.50 86.75
CA ASN A 165 -37.30 87.58 87.73
C ASN A 165 -38.07 87.08 89.03
N THR A 166 -38.28 87.77 90.18
CA THR A 166 -38.06 89.16 90.70
C THR A 166 -37.96 89.19 92.26
N ALA A 167 -37.04 89.95 92.89
CA ALA A 167 -37.09 90.37 94.34
C ALA A 167 -36.16 91.54 94.75
N ASN A 168 -35.08 91.76 94.01
CA ASN A 168 -34.50 93.05 93.57
C ASN A 168 -34.49 94.26 94.55
N ASN A 169 -33.33 94.56 95.18
CA ASN A 169 -32.55 95.79 94.87
C ASN A 169 -31.32 96.02 95.78
N GLN A 170 -31.40 95.82 97.10
CA GLN A 170 -30.26 96.08 97.99
C GLN A 170 -29.16 95.01 97.81
N GLU A 171 -29.57 93.74 97.83
CA GLU A 171 -28.71 92.59 97.52
C GLU A 171 -28.14 92.68 96.09
N LEU A 172 -28.86 93.34 95.18
CA LEU A 172 -28.48 93.53 93.78
C LEU A 172 -27.19 94.35 93.64
N ILE A 173 -26.93 95.32 94.52
CA ILE A 173 -25.71 96.16 94.46
C ILE A 173 -24.48 95.37 94.92
N GLU A 174 -24.61 94.58 96.00
CA GLU A 174 -23.52 93.70 96.45
C GLU A 174 -23.28 92.55 95.47
N GLN A 175 -24.35 91.97 94.89
CA GLN A 175 -24.23 90.98 93.83
C GLN A 175 -23.56 91.56 92.58
N VAL A 176 -24.00 92.72 92.05
CA VAL A 176 -23.36 93.36 90.88
C VAL A 176 -21.88 93.66 91.15
N THR A 177 -21.53 94.19 92.33
CA THR A 177 -20.13 94.43 92.69
C THR A 177 -19.32 93.14 92.73
N ARG A 178 -19.89 92.06 93.28
CA ARG A 178 -19.24 90.73 93.35
C ARG A 178 -19.10 90.07 91.97
N TRP A 179 -20.12 90.16 91.12
CA TRP A 179 -20.07 89.69 89.73
C TRP A 179 -19.01 90.45 88.94
N GLN A 180 -18.96 91.77 89.07
CA GLN A 180 -17.98 92.59 88.34
C GLN A 180 -16.55 92.24 88.75
N SER A 181 -16.25 92.09 90.05
CA SER A 181 -14.95 91.58 90.51
C SER A 181 -14.65 90.13 90.09
N ALA A 182 -15.67 89.28 89.92
CA ALA A 182 -15.48 87.91 89.45
C ALA A 182 -15.13 87.85 87.95
N VAL A 183 -15.70 88.74 87.13
CA VAL A 183 -15.40 88.84 85.70
C VAL A 183 -14.08 89.60 85.45
N ASP A 184 -13.78 90.66 86.23
CA ASP A 184 -12.48 91.35 86.20
C ASP A 184 -11.33 90.40 86.56
N GLY A 185 -11.57 89.46 87.48
CA GLY A 185 -10.61 88.43 87.90
C GLY A 185 -10.58 87.15 87.05
N ALA A 186 -11.39 87.04 85.99
CA ALA A 186 -11.39 85.88 85.11
C ALA A 186 -10.17 85.90 84.16
N GLN A 187 -9.55 84.74 83.93
CA GLN A 187 -8.42 84.62 83.00
C GLN A 187 -8.86 84.52 81.52
N THR A 188 -10.08 84.05 81.25
CA THR A 188 -10.70 84.14 79.91
C THR A 188 -10.85 85.61 79.55
N ALA A 189 -10.41 86.01 78.35
CA ALA A 189 -10.68 87.34 77.85
C ALA A 189 -12.19 87.49 77.61
N MET A 190 -12.80 88.50 78.25
CA MET A 190 -14.23 88.80 78.13
C MET A 190 -14.47 90.27 77.79
N MET A 191 -15.39 90.53 76.88
CA MET A 191 -15.87 91.84 76.47
C MET A 191 -17.40 91.83 76.48
N MET A 192 -18.04 92.98 76.71
CA MET A 192 -19.49 93.13 76.58
C MET A 192 -19.84 94.35 75.75
N ILE A 193 -20.91 94.26 74.96
CA ILE A 193 -21.46 95.36 74.16
C ILE A 193 -22.95 95.59 74.45
N ASP A 194 -23.45 96.80 74.23
CA ASP A 194 -24.88 97.14 74.25
C ASP A 194 -25.57 96.96 72.88
N ARG A 195 -26.88 97.26 72.83
CA ARG A 195 -27.71 97.24 71.61
C ARG A 195 -27.30 98.25 70.52
N ASP A 196 -26.56 99.30 70.85
CA ASP A 196 -25.98 100.22 69.86
C ASP A 196 -24.62 99.70 69.34
N PHE A 197 -24.24 98.49 69.77
CA PHE A 197 -23.00 97.78 69.49
C PHE A 197 -21.77 98.49 70.06
N LYS A 198 -21.93 99.24 71.15
CA LYS A 198 -20.82 99.86 71.87
C LYS A 198 -20.29 98.96 72.97
N VAL A 199 -18.97 98.91 73.12
CA VAL A 199 -18.30 98.14 74.17
C VAL A 199 -18.56 98.81 75.52
N THR A 200 -19.41 98.20 76.33
CA THR A 200 -19.80 98.71 77.66
C THR A 200 -18.89 98.21 78.78
N TYR A 201 -18.23 97.06 78.59
CA TYR A 201 -17.32 96.49 79.56
C TYR A 201 -16.21 95.64 78.91
N LEU A 202 -15.05 95.58 79.57
CA LEU A 202 -13.85 94.84 79.21
C LEU A 202 -13.15 94.37 80.49
N ASN A 203 -12.89 93.07 80.64
CA ASN A 203 -12.05 92.58 81.73
C ASN A 203 -10.55 92.77 81.44
N ASP A 204 -9.70 92.57 82.44
CA ASP A 204 -8.25 92.77 82.30
C ASP A 204 -7.59 91.74 81.37
N ALA A 205 -8.15 90.53 81.27
CA ALA A 205 -7.72 89.53 80.29
C ALA A 205 -7.95 89.99 78.85
N SER A 206 -9.12 90.56 78.50
CA SER A 206 -9.34 91.17 77.17
C SER A 206 -8.42 92.35 76.91
N LYS A 207 -8.22 93.24 77.89
CA LYS A 207 -7.29 94.37 77.74
C LYS A 207 -5.88 93.86 77.44
N LYS A 208 -5.44 92.80 78.12
CA LYS A 208 -4.15 92.16 77.87
C LYS A 208 -4.08 91.49 76.49
N LEU A 209 -5.02 90.63 76.13
CA LEU A 209 -5.07 89.95 74.82
C LEU A 209 -5.06 90.96 73.66
N LEU A 210 -5.79 92.07 73.79
CA LEU A 210 -5.82 93.17 72.82
C LEU A 210 -4.52 93.97 72.75
N THR A 211 -3.82 94.13 73.88
CA THR A 211 -2.57 94.91 73.96
C THR A 211 -1.38 94.08 73.49
N ASP A 212 -1.27 92.82 73.92
CA ASP A 212 -0.21 91.89 73.52
C ASP A 212 -0.20 91.66 72.00
N ASN A 213 -1.39 91.60 71.39
CA ASN A 213 -1.57 91.39 69.95
C ASN A 213 -1.81 92.70 69.15
N GLU A 214 -1.63 93.88 69.76
CA GLU A 214 -2.04 95.16 69.17
C GLU A 214 -1.35 95.44 67.82
N GLU A 215 -0.07 95.09 67.68
CA GLU A 215 0.68 95.25 66.43
C GLU A 215 0.09 94.40 65.30
N THR A 216 -0.21 93.11 65.58
CA THR A 216 -0.86 92.21 64.63
C THR A 216 -2.27 92.69 64.27
N LEU A 217 -3.08 93.09 65.26
CA LEU A 217 -4.44 93.59 65.06
C LEU A 217 -4.45 94.87 64.20
N ARG A 218 -3.49 95.78 64.38
CA ARG A 218 -3.33 96.99 63.53
C ARG A 218 -3.05 96.67 62.06
N THR A 219 -2.50 95.51 61.72
CA THR A 219 -2.34 95.10 60.30
C THR A 219 -3.67 94.76 59.63
N VAL A 220 -4.66 94.31 60.40
CA VAL A 220 -5.99 93.89 59.92
C VAL A 220 -7.01 95.03 60.03
N PHE A 221 -6.88 95.86 61.08
CA PHE A 221 -7.75 96.98 61.42
C PHE A 221 -6.92 98.28 61.55
N PRO A 222 -6.70 99.01 60.44
CA PRO A 222 -5.84 100.20 60.44
C PRO A 222 -6.36 101.29 61.39
N GLY A 223 -5.51 101.72 62.32
CA GLY A 223 -5.88 102.72 63.34
C GLY A 223 -6.42 102.12 64.66
N PHE A 224 -6.34 100.80 64.85
CA PHE A 224 -6.68 100.16 66.11
C PHE A 224 -5.80 100.65 67.30
N ASP A 225 -6.42 100.85 68.46
CA ASP A 225 -5.78 101.20 69.75
C ASP A 225 -6.54 100.47 70.87
N ALA A 226 -5.84 99.57 71.57
CA ALA A 226 -6.40 98.73 72.62
C ALA A 226 -6.94 99.54 73.82
N ASN A 227 -6.42 100.75 74.06
CA ASN A 227 -6.81 101.60 75.19
C ASN A 227 -8.13 102.33 74.95
N HIS A 228 -8.52 102.53 73.69
CA HIS A 228 -9.72 103.27 73.29
C HIS A 228 -10.89 102.37 72.87
N VAL A 229 -10.82 101.06 73.16
CA VAL A 229 -11.91 100.10 72.83
C VAL A 229 -13.11 100.27 73.77
N LEU A 230 -12.92 100.61 75.04
CA LEU A 230 -14.04 100.81 75.97
C LEU A 230 -14.86 102.07 75.59
N GLY A 231 -16.15 101.90 75.36
CA GLY A 231 -17.07 102.94 74.90
C GLY A 231 -17.07 103.20 73.39
N SER A 232 -16.18 102.57 72.62
CA SER A 232 -16.20 102.59 71.15
C SER A 232 -17.19 101.55 70.59
N CYS A 233 -17.32 101.45 69.27
CA CYS A 233 -18.20 100.47 68.63
C CYS A 233 -17.42 99.25 68.12
N ILE A 234 -17.95 98.05 68.38
CA ILE A 234 -17.36 96.74 68.02
C ILE A 234 -17.15 96.55 66.51
N ASP A 235 -17.80 97.39 65.69
CA ASP A 235 -17.58 97.51 64.25
C ASP A 235 -16.09 97.70 63.90
N MET A 236 -15.28 98.27 64.79
CA MET A 236 -13.83 98.46 64.57
C MET A 236 -13.04 97.15 64.39
N PHE A 237 -13.60 96.02 64.85
CA PHE A 237 -13.05 94.67 64.66
C PHE A 237 -13.60 93.96 63.40
N HIS A 238 -14.35 94.64 62.53
CA HIS A 238 -15.10 93.99 61.46
C HIS A 238 -14.96 94.70 60.10
N LYS A 239 -14.65 93.93 59.05
CA LYS A 239 -14.53 94.46 57.66
C LYS A 239 -15.88 94.70 56.97
N ASP A 240 -16.93 93.96 57.36
CA ASP A 240 -18.33 94.32 57.09
C ASP A 240 -19.09 94.47 58.43
N PRO A 241 -19.14 95.69 59.00
CA PRO A 241 -19.99 96.03 60.13
C PRO A 241 -21.47 95.65 59.96
N ALA A 242 -22.01 95.71 58.74
CA ALA A 242 -23.41 95.38 58.52
C ALA A 242 -23.67 93.87 58.66
N HIS A 243 -22.69 93.01 58.39
CA HIS A 243 -22.82 91.57 58.62
C HIS A 243 -22.79 91.22 60.11
N GLN A 244 -21.80 91.73 60.87
CA GLN A 244 -21.75 91.48 62.32
C GLN A 244 -23.02 92.01 63.00
N ARG A 245 -23.43 93.24 62.66
CA ARG A 245 -24.65 93.85 63.23
C ARG A 245 -25.90 93.04 62.95
N ARG A 246 -26.02 92.36 61.79
CA ARG A 246 -27.15 91.44 61.55
C ARG A 246 -27.08 90.25 62.50
N LEU A 247 -25.94 89.57 62.56
CA LEU A 247 -25.74 88.37 63.39
C LEU A 247 -25.97 88.67 64.88
N LEU A 248 -25.35 89.75 65.40
CA LEU A 248 -25.47 90.20 66.79
C LEU A 248 -26.75 91.02 67.08
N SER A 249 -27.59 91.38 66.09
CA SER A 249 -28.89 92.02 66.37
C SER A 249 -29.99 91.04 66.77
N ASP A 250 -29.87 89.78 66.36
CA ASP A 250 -30.89 88.75 66.53
C ASP A 250 -30.43 87.68 67.54
N PRO A 251 -31.08 87.57 68.72
CA PRO A 251 -30.78 86.56 69.72
C PRO A 251 -30.89 85.11 69.23
N GLY A 252 -31.60 84.85 68.12
CA GLY A 252 -31.73 83.53 67.54
C GLY A 252 -30.42 82.96 66.97
N ASN A 253 -29.43 83.81 66.71
CA ASN A 253 -28.10 83.39 66.27
C ASN A 253 -27.15 83.03 67.43
N LEU A 254 -27.59 83.10 68.69
CA LEU A 254 -26.73 83.10 69.87
C LEU A 254 -27.15 82.04 70.91
N PRO A 255 -26.19 81.33 71.57
CA PRO A 255 -24.75 81.54 71.51
C PRO A 255 -24.13 81.14 70.16
N TYR A 256 -23.12 81.90 69.73
CA TYR A 256 -22.39 81.71 68.48
C TYR A 256 -20.93 81.41 68.79
N GLU A 257 -20.49 80.18 68.52
CA GLU A 257 -19.09 79.75 68.68
C GLU A 257 -18.43 79.55 67.31
N THR A 258 -17.21 80.07 67.14
CA THR A 258 -16.45 79.94 65.89
C THR A 258 -14.96 80.22 66.09
N ASP A 259 -14.09 79.52 65.35
CA ASP A 259 -12.68 79.87 65.22
C ASP A 259 -12.54 80.86 64.04
N ILE A 260 -12.15 82.12 64.29
CA ILE A 260 -11.86 83.10 63.23
C ILE A 260 -10.37 83.33 63.04
N GLU A 261 -9.96 83.69 61.83
CA GLU A 261 -8.57 84.06 61.52
C GLU A 261 -8.43 85.59 61.41
N VAL A 262 -7.52 86.16 62.21
CA VAL A 262 -7.25 87.61 62.27
C VAL A 262 -5.75 87.84 62.06
N GLY A 263 -5.36 88.01 60.79
CA GLY A 263 -3.96 88.13 60.41
C GLY A 263 -3.28 86.76 60.43
N SER A 264 -2.32 86.56 61.32
CA SER A 264 -1.65 85.27 61.56
C SER A 264 -2.21 84.49 62.76
N LEU A 265 -3.20 85.03 63.46
CA LEU A 265 -3.75 84.46 64.70
C LEU A 265 -5.12 83.83 64.46
N LYS A 266 -5.42 82.75 65.19
CA LYS A 266 -6.73 82.09 65.21
C LYS A 266 -7.37 82.31 66.57
N PHE A 267 -8.41 83.14 66.61
CA PHE A 267 -9.17 83.36 67.83
C PHE A 267 -10.40 82.46 67.86
N HIS A 268 -10.53 81.63 68.89
CA HIS A 268 -11.81 81.02 69.23
C HIS A 268 -12.67 82.12 69.86
N LEU A 269 -13.85 82.36 69.30
CA LEU A 269 -14.84 83.30 69.83
C LEU A 269 -16.08 82.52 70.30
N ALA A 270 -16.56 82.85 71.50
CA ALA A 270 -17.84 82.41 72.03
C ALA A 270 -18.69 83.66 72.35
N VAL A 271 -19.69 83.93 71.51
CA VAL A 271 -20.54 85.12 71.64
C VAL A 271 -21.86 84.75 72.27
N GLY A 272 -22.14 85.28 73.46
CA GLY A 272 -23.40 85.10 74.19
C GLY A 272 -24.37 86.26 74.01
N ALA A 273 -25.64 86.02 74.36
CA ALA A 273 -26.69 87.04 74.37
C ALA A 273 -26.92 87.56 75.80
N ILE A 274 -26.64 88.85 76.05
CA ILE A 274 -27.06 89.51 77.29
C ILE A 274 -28.54 89.85 77.18
N LYS A 275 -29.30 89.45 78.20
CA LYS A 275 -30.72 89.76 78.36
C LYS A 275 -30.93 90.44 79.72
N ASP A 276 -31.91 91.33 79.80
CA ASP A 276 -32.36 91.87 81.08
C ASP A 276 -33.17 90.84 81.89
N ASN A 277 -33.56 91.23 83.11
CA ASN A 277 -34.31 90.35 84.01
C ASN A 277 -35.69 89.95 83.46
N ASP A 278 -36.24 90.67 82.49
CA ASP A 278 -37.51 90.37 81.82
C ASP A 278 -37.30 89.58 80.51
N GLY A 279 -36.06 89.18 80.21
CA GLY A 279 -35.67 88.36 79.06
C GLY A 279 -35.47 89.15 77.77
N ASN A 280 -35.62 90.48 77.78
CA ASN A 280 -35.40 91.29 76.58
C ASN A 280 -33.91 91.35 76.27
N TYR A 281 -33.57 91.28 74.99
CA TYR A 281 -32.20 91.39 74.53
C TYR A 281 -31.63 92.80 74.72
N THR A 282 -30.50 92.90 75.42
CA THR A 282 -29.85 94.16 75.81
C THR A 282 -28.41 94.31 75.34
N GLY A 283 -27.76 93.24 74.87
CA GLY A 283 -26.37 93.30 74.40
C GLY A 283 -25.75 91.92 74.16
N ASN A 284 -24.42 91.86 74.01
CA ASN A 284 -23.67 90.61 73.89
C ASN A 284 -22.56 90.49 74.91
N THR A 285 -22.28 89.26 75.33
CA THR A 285 -20.96 88.87 75.83
C THR A 285 -20.14 88.37 74.65
N LEU A 286 -18.84 88.65 74.65
CA LEU A 286 -17.85 88.03 73.79
C LEU A 286 -16.78 87.47 74.71
N GLU A 287 -16.67 86.15 74.78
CA GLU A 287 -15.51 85.45 75.33
C GLU A 287 -14.60 85.03 74.16
N TRP A 288 -13.28 85.13 74.34
CA TRP A 288 -12.33 84.80 73.28
C TRP A 288 -10.96 84.37 73.81
N ASP A 289 -10.26 83.56 73.02
CA ASP A 289 -8.92 83.05 73.32
C ASP A 289 -8.13 82.76 72.03
N ASP A 290 -6.80 82.81 72.09
CA ASP A 290 -5.92 82.50 70.94
C ASP A 290 -5.60 80.99 70.90
N VAL A 291 -6.10 80.30 69.88
CA VAL A 291 -5.99 78.84 69.73
C VAL A 291 -5.01 78.42 68.64
N THR A 292 -4.19 79.36 68.12
CA THR A 292 -3.35 79.17 66.92
C THR A 292 -2.48 77.90 67.00
N GLU A 293 -1.64 77.78 68.03
CA GLU A 293 -0.66 76.67 68.17
C GLU A 293 -1.34 75.31 68.38
N LYS A 294 -2.48 75.29 69.10
CA LYS A 294 -3.23 74.06 69.41
C LYS A 294 -3.76 73.38 68.14
N ARG A 295 -4.29 74.16 67.19
CA ARG A 295 -4.89 73.65 65.94
C ARG A 295 -3.88 73.07 64.94
N GLU A 296 -2.60 73.44 65.03
CA GLU A 296 -1.56 72.87 64.17
C GLU A 296 -1.12 71.47 64.63
N GLN A 297 -1.12 71.20 65.94
CA GLN A 297 -0.80 69.87 66.46
C GLN A 297 -1.89 68.84 66.13
N GLU A 298 -3.17 69.20 66.29
CA GLU A 298 -4.33 68.34 65.96
C GLU A 298 -4.26 67.84 64.49
N ASN A 299 -3.92 68.71 63.54
CA ASN A 299 -3.85 68.37 62.11
C ASN A 299 -2.73 67.39 61.74
N ASN A 300 -1.58 67.41 62.44
CA ASN A 300 -0.46 66.52 62.11
C ASN A 300 -0.74 65.05 62.44
N VAL A 301 -1.54 64.77 63.47
CA VAL A 301 -1.96 63.40 63.83
C VAL A 301 -2.85 62.80 62.73
N PHE A 302 -3.86 63.54 62.27
CA PHE A 302 -4.72 63.12 61.15
C PHE A 302 -3.93 62.87 59.87
N ARG A 303 -2.88 63.66 59.61
CA ARG A 303 -2.04 63.51 58.42
C ARG A 303 -1.25 62.20 58.38
N LEU A 304 -0.76 61.74 59.53
CA LEU A 304 -0.06 60.46 59.65
C LEU A 304 -1.03 59.27 59.54
N GLN A 305 -2.20 59.37 60.20
CA GLN A 305 -3.24 58.35 60.11
C GLN A 305 -3.72 58.14 58.66
N ALA A 306 -4.04 59.23 57.96
CA ALA A 306 -4.51 59.16 56.57
C ALA A 306 -3.47 58.60 55.58
N ALA A 307 -2.17 58.80 55.83
CA ALA A 307 -1.10 58.21 55.02
C ALA A 307 -1.00 56.68 55.19
N VAL A 308 -1.35 56.18 56.38
CA VAL A 308 -1.38 54.75 56.71
C VAL A 308 -2.68 54.09 56.23
N ASP A 309 -3.83 54.77 56.36
CA ASP A 309 -5.13 54.31 55.84
C ASP A 309 -5.16 54.16 54.31
N THR A 310 -4.42 55.00 53.58
CA THR A 310 -4.39 55.02 52.10
C THR A 310 -3.23 54.23 51.47
N ALA A 311 -2.33 53.67 52.29
CA ALA A 311 -1.23 52.84 51.82
C ALA A 311 -1.75 51.61 51.06
N GLN A 312 -1.24 51.39 49.84
CA GLN A 312 -1.70 50.27 49.00
C GLN A 312 -1.23 48.92 49.53
N THR A 313 -0.06 48.85 50.17
CA THR A 313 0.36 47.68 50.94
C THR A 313 -0.65 47.42 52.04
N ALA A 314 -1.15 46.19 52.13
CA ALA A 314 -1.98 45.79 53.25
C ALA A 314 -1.12 45.80 54.52
N MET A 315 -1.52 46.58 55.53
CA MET A 315 -0.83 46.69 56.81
C MET A 315 -1.80 46.48 57.98
N MET A 316 -1.30 45.87 59.04
CA MET A 316 -1.96 45.61 60.31
C MET A 316 -1.00 45.98 61.46
N MET A 317 -1.54 46.37 62.61
CA MET A 317 -0.76 46.59 63.83
C MET A 317 -1.36 45.80 64.99
N ILE A 318 -0.48 45.27 65.85
CA ILE A 318 -0.84 44.56 67.08
C ILE A 318 -0.16 45.17 68.29
N ASP A 319 -0.80 45.10 69.45
CA ASP A 319 -0.20 45.47 70.74
C ASP A 319 0.67 44.35 71.33
N ARG A 320 1.14 44.56 72.58
CA ARG A 320 1.95 43.60 73.34
C ARG A 320 1.17 42.38 73.82
N GLU A 321 -0.15 42.48 73.90
CA GLU A 321 -1.07 41.42 74.25
C GLU A 321 -1.41 40.54 73.02
N PHE A 322 -0.88 40.93 71.85
CA PHE A 322 -1.03 40.35 70.52
C PHE A 322 -2.44 40.56 69.93
N ILE A 323 -3.15 41.59 70.39
CA ILE A 323 -4.45 42.01 69.90
C ILE A 323 -4.28 42.98 68.72
N ILE A 324 -5.10 42.83 67.70
CA ILE A 324 -5.09 43.64 66.48
C ILE A 324 -5.74 44.98 66.77
N THR A 325 -4.90 46.00 66.94
CA THR A 325 -5.29 47.37 67.31
C THR A 325 -5.58 48.27 66.12
N TYR A 326 -5.04 47.93 64.94
CA TYR A 326 -5.29 48.67 63.70
C TYR A 326 -5.13 47.77 62.45
N MET A 327 -5.85 48.09 61.38
CA MET A 327 -5.57 47.62 60.01
C MET A 327 -6.07 48.64 58.98
N ASN A 328 -5.33 48.82 57.89
CA ASN A 328 -5.73 49.70 56.80
C ASN A 328 -6.77 49.04 55.86
N GLU A 329 -7.33 49.80 54.92
CA GLU A 329 -8.33 49.28 53.98
C GLU A 329 -7.76 48.16 53.09
N SER A 330 -6.50 48.25 52.65
CA SER A 330 -5.86 47.17 51.89
C SER A 330 -5.81 45.85 52.67
N SER A 331 -5.56 45.85 53.99
CA SER A 331 -5.68 44.63 54.81
C SER A 331 -7.10 44.09 54.87
N LYS A 332 -8.11 44.95 54.94
CA LYS A 332 -9.52 44.52 54.96
C LYS A 332 -9.90 43.89 53.62
N VAL A 333 -9.56 44.54 52.50
CA VAL A 333 -9.79 44.03 51.14
C VAL A 333 -9.06 42.70 50.92
N LEU A 334 -7.74 42.64 51.20
CA LEU A 334 -6.95 41.42 51.05
C LEU A 334 -7.53 40.25 51.88
N LEU A 335 -8.00 40.51 53.10
CA LEU A 335 -8.65 39.50 53.94
C LEU A 335 -10.07 39.13 53.49
N LYS A 336 -10.79 40.04 52.84
CA LYS A 336 -12.18 39.82 52.40
C LYS A 336 -12.25 39.08 51.08
N ASP A 337 -11.45 39.50 50.11
CA ASP A 337 -11.35 38.87 48.78
C ASP A 337 -10.86 37.42 48.87
N ASN A 338 -10.04 37.12 49.88
CA ASN A 338 -9.51 35.79 50.18
C ASN A 338 -10.24 35.09 51.35
N GLU A 339 -11.38 35.60 51.84
CA GLU A 339 -12.05 35.08 53.04
C GLU A 339 -12.45 33.60 52.90
N THR A 340 -12.83 33.18 51.69
CA THR A 340 -13.24 31.79 51.40
C THR A 340 -12.07 30.82 51.56
N GLU A 341 -10.91 31.15 50.98
CA GLU A 341 -9.68 30.39 51.02
C GLU A 341 -9.04 30.40 52.42
N LEU A 342 -9.08 31.54 53.10
CA LEU A 342 -8.60 31.68 54.48
C LEU A 342 -9.43 30.84 55.46
N ARG A 343 -10.75 30.69 55.24
CA ARG A 343 -11.61 29.76 56.01
C ARG A 343 -11.24 28.28 55.83
N ILE A 344 -10.56 27.91 54.74
CA ILE A 344 -10.02 26.54 54.56
C ILE A 344 -8.78 26.33 55.46
N ALA A 345 -7.93 27.36 55.59
CA ALA A 345 -6.73 27.31 56.43
C ALA A 345 -7.04 27.46 57.93
N PHE A 346 -8.03 28.31 58.27
CA PHE A 346 -8.42 28.69 59.62
C PHE A 346 -9.96 28.55 59.78
N PRO A 347 -10.46 27.38 60.20
CA PRO A 347 -11.89 27.14 60.35
C PRO A 347 -12.54 28.09 61.37
N GLY A 348 -13.51 28.89 60.90
CA GLY A 348 -14.14 29.96 61.70
C GLY A 348 -13.57 31.36 61.45
N PHE A 349 -12.68 31.54 60.48
CA PHE A 349 -12.20 32.85 60.04
C PHE A 349 -13.36 33.75 59.55
N ASP A 350 -13.34 35.01 59.97
CA ASP A 350 -14.39 36.00 59.68
C ASP A 350 -13.72 37.38 59.55
N ALA A 351 -13.61 37.87 58.30
CA ALA A 351 -12.85 39.07 57.97
C ALA A 351 -13.40 40.34 58.65
N ASP A 352 -14.68 40.35 59.01
CA ASP A 352 -15.35 41.50 59.62
C ASP A 352 -15.14 41.54 61.15
N LYS A 353 -14.52 40.50 61.75
CA LYS A 353 -14.27 40.35 63.20
C LYS A 353 -12.80 40.37 63.59
N ILE A 354 -11.91 40.78 62.68
CA ILE A 354 -10.45 40.73 62.89
C ILE A 354 -9.95 41.90 63.76
N MET A 355 -10.58 43.09 63.68
CA MET A 355 -10.26 44.21 64.57
C MET A 355 -10.59 43.86 66.03
N GLY A 356 -9.62 44.01 66.93
CA GLY A 356 -9.73 43.62 68.34
C GLY A 356 -9.64 42.10 68.60
N ALA A 357 -9.40 41.27 67.58
CA ALA A 357 -9.09 39.87 67.75
C ALA A 357 -7.59 39.65 68.05
N CYS A 358 -7.23 38.46 68.54
CA CYS A 358 -5.83 38.08 68.72
C CYS A 358 -5.23 37.53 67.43
N ILE A 359 -4.05 38.01 67.03
CA ILE A 359 -3.35 37.61 65.79
C ILE A 359 -3.04 36.10 65.72
N ASP A 360 -3.01 35.41 66.87
CA ASP A 360 -2.92 33.96 67.01
C ASP A 360 -3.89 33.19 66.08
N MET A 361 -5.03 33.78 65.73
CA MET A 361 -6.02 33.15 64.84
C MET A 361 -5.49 32.84 63.43
N PHE A 362 -4.38 33.47 63.02
CA PHE A 362 -3.67 33.21 61.77
C PHE A 362 -2.56 32.15 61.89
N HIS A 363 -2.44 31.41 63.01
CA HIS A 363 -1.39 30.42 63.17
C HIS A 363 -1.83 29.14 63.90
N LYS A 364 -1.40 27.98 63.38
CA LYS A 364 -1.78 26.65 63.93
C LYS A 364 -1.09 26.32 65.26
N ASP A 365 0.01 27.01 65.57
CA ASP A 365 0.66 27.02 66.89
C ASP A 365 0.84 28.46 67.39
N PRO A 366 -0.12 29.03 68.13
CA PRO A 366 0.00 30.35 68.74
C PRO A 366 1.28 30.56 69.57
N SER A 367 1.85 29.49 70.15
CA SER A 367 3.05 29.59 70.99
C SER A 367 4.33 29.84 70.18
N HIS A 368 4.33 29.51 68.88
CA HIS A 368 5.39 29.88 67.94
C HIS A 368 5.33 31.37 67.61
N GLN A 369 4.16 31.86 67.19
CA GLN A 369 3.97 33.25 66.79
C GLN A 369 4.24 34.23 67.96
N ARG A 370 3.73 33.93 69.17
CA ARG A 370 4.00 34.75 70.36
C ARG A 370 5.48 34.77 70.80
N LYS A 371 6.28 33.75 70.46
CA LYS A 371 7.74 33.77 70.69
C LYS A 371 8.46 34.63 69.66
N LEU A 372 8.01 34.61 68.40
CA LEU A 372 8.57 35.43 67.33
C LEU A 372 8.28 36.91 67.59
N LEU A 373 6.99 37.26 67.73
CA LEU A 373 6.49 38.64 67.86
C LEU A 373 6.62 39.24 69.27
N GLY A 374 7.00 38.42 70.27
CA GLY A 374 7.13 38.83 71.66
C GLY A 374 8.52 39.34 72.07
N ASP A 375 9.53 39.20 71.20
CA ASP A 375 10.91 39.65 71.44
C ASP A 375 11.35 40.53 70.25
N PRO A 376 11.55 41.85 70.46
CA PRO A 376 11.92 42.77 69.37
C PRO A 376 13.19 42.41 68.62
N ARG A 377 14.06 41.56 69.21
CA ARG A 377 15.31 41.12 68.58
C ARG A 377 15.11 40.12 67.44
N ASN A 378 13.89 39.59 67.28
CA ASN A 378 13.49 38.77 66.14
C ASN A 378 13.01 39.62 64.94
N LEU A 379 12.93 40.95 65.10
CA LEU A 379 12.34 41.87 64.13
C LEU A 379 13.41 42.83 63.57
N PRO A 380 13.35 43.21 62.28
CA PRO A 380 12.32 42.84 61.32
C PRO A 380 12.41 41.37 60.86
N TYR A 381 11.26 40.78 60.58
CA TYR A 381 11.12 39.40 60.10
C TYR A 381 10.41 39.39 58.74
N SER A 382 10.92 38.63 57.77
CA SER A 382 10.45 38.62 56.39
C SER A 382 10.42 37.19 55.84
N THR A 383 9.32 36.75 55.22
CA THR A 383 9.20 35.42 54.59
C THR A 383 7.97 35.30 53.68
N ASP A 384 8.05 34.44 52.67
CA ASP A 384 6.84 33.85 52.06
C ASP A 384 6.19 32.87 53.06
N ILE A 385 4.86 32.83 53.13
CA ILE A 385 4.07 31.76 53.77
C ILE A 385 2.99 31.22 52.81
N GLU A 386 2.55 30.00 53.06
CA GLU A 386 1.49 29.34 52.30
C GLU A 386 0.27 29.08 53.20
N VAL A 387 -0.90 29.58 52.79
CA VAL A 387 -2.12 29.61 53.59
C VAL A 387 -3.27 29.04 52.77
N GLY A 388 -3.48 27.73 52.88
CA GLY A 388 -4.41 27.02 52.00
C GLY A 388 -3.90 27.05 50.55
N PRO A 389 -4.68 27.55 49.57
CA PRO A 389 -4.23 27.71 48.18
C PRO A 389 -3.50 29.04 47.92
N LEU A 390 -3.31 29.89 48.94
CA LEU A 390 -2.75 31.23 48.82
C LEU A 390 -1.27 31.26 49.18
N LYS A 391 -0.53 32.20 48.60
CA LYS A 391 0.88 32.46 48.94
C LYS A 391 1.10 33.94 49.20
N PHE A 392 1.40 34.26 50.45
CA PHE A 392 1.61 35.63 50.90
C PHE A 392 3.08 35.86 51.22
N HIS A 393 3.63 37.00 50.77
CA HIS A 393 4.81 37.56 51.41
C HIS A 393 4.37 38.27 52.70
N LEU A 394 5.10 38.07 53.79
CA LEU A 394 4.93 38.78 55.07
C LEU A 394 6.21 39.52 55.44
N ASP A 395 6.07 40.78 55.84
CA ASP A 395 7.09 41.57 56.51
C ASP A 395 6.56 42.05 57.86
N VAL A 396 7.39 41.99 58.91
CA VAL A 396 6.97 42.32 60.28
C VAL A 396 8.00 43.20 60.98
N GLY A 397 7.57 44.34 61.51
CA GLY A 397 8.40 45.34 62.18
C GLY A 397 8.00 45.60 63.64
N ALA A 398 8.87 46.28 64.39
CA ALA A 398 8.64 46.62 65.80
C ALA A 398 8.13 48.07 65.97
N ILE A 399 7.07 48.25 66.77
CA ILE A 399 6.56 49.57 67.17
C ILE A 399 7.10 49.93 68.55
N ASN A 400 7.68 51.13 68.67
CA ASN A 400 8.15 51.69 69.94
C ASN A 400 7.42 53.00 70.26
N ASP A 401 7.34 53.36 71.55
CA ASP A 401 6.82 54.65 72.01
C ASP A 401 7.84 55.80 71.90
N LEU A 402 7.44 57.00 72.34
CA LEU A 402 8.28 58.21 72.32
C LEU A 402 9.49 58.15 73.27
N GLU A 403 9.53 57.21 74.21
CA GLU A 403 10.67 56.96 75.11
C GLU A 403 11.58 55.83 74.60
N GLY A 404 11.16 55.13 73.54
CA GLY A 404 11.86 54.00 72.92
C GLY A 404 11.49 52.64 73.50
N ASN A 405 10.44 52.52 74.33
CA ASN A 405 9.96 51.23 74.82
C ASN A 405 9.14 50.51 73.74
N TYR A 406 9.28 49.19 73.65
CA TYR A 406 8.50 48.36 72.74
C TYR A 406 7.02 48.28 73.15
N ILE A 407 6.11 48.54 72.21
CA ILE A 407 4.65 48.60 72.43
C ILE A 407 3.81 47.77 71.45
N GLY A 408 4.38 47.22 70.37
CA GLY A 408 3.60 46.45 69.40
C GLY A 408 4.39 46.01 68.15
N ASN A 409 3.71 45.41 67.17
CA ASN A 409 4.29 45.06 65.88
C ASN A 409 3.51 45.71 64.73
N THR A 410 4.20 46.09 63.65
CA THR A 410 3.58 46.26 62.32
C THR A 410 3.68 44.96 61.55
N LEU A 411 2.64 44.58 60.81
CA LEU A 411 2.63 43.46 59.88
C LEU A 411 2.19 43.99 58.52
N GLU A 412 3.02 43.80 57.49
CA GLU A 412 2.72 44.09 56.09
C GLU A 412 2.63 42.77 55.30
N TRP A 413 1.72 42.69 54.34
CA TRP A 413 1.47 41.46 53.57
C TRP A 413 0.94 41.67 52.15
N GLN A 414 1.28 40.76 51.25
CA GLN A 414 0.90 40.80 49.83
C GLN A 414 0.78 39.40 49.22
N ASP A 415 -0.25 39.17 48.39
CA ASP A 415 -0.35 37.97 47.55
C ASP A 415 0.61 38.08 46.35
N VAL A 416 1.43 37.04 46.13
CA VAL A 416 2.49 37.03 45.11
C VAL A 416 2.27 36.02 43.97
N ARG A 417 1.06 35.43 43.86
CA ARG A 417 0.75 34.33 42.91
C ARG A 417 1.10 34.66 41.45
N GLU A 418 0.61 35.78 40.90
CA GLU A 418 0.82 36.11 39.47
C GLU A 418 2.27 36.45 39.13
N GLN A 419 2.95 37.21 40.00
CA GLN A 419 4.35 37.59 39.78
C GLN A 419 5.25 36.35 39.66
N ARG A 420 5.09 35.37 40.57
CA ARG A 420 5.84 34.11 40.51
C ARG A 420 5.48 33.24 39.31
N ALA A 421 4.26 33.32 38.80
CA ALA A 421 3.86 32.65 37.56
C ALA A 421 4.57 33.26 36.33
N SER A 422 4.71 34.59 36.25
CA SER A 422 5.45 35.25 35.16
C SER A 422 6.96 34.98 35.19
N GLU A 423 7.57 34.94 36.37
CA GLU A 423 8.98 34.53 36.55
C GLU A 423 9.19 33.07 36.10
N LEU A 424 8.21 32.19 36.35
CA LEU A 424 8.21 30.80 35.91
C LEU A 424 8.00 30.65 34.39
N GLU A 425 7.19 31.50 33.76
CA GLU A 425 6.95 31.52 32.31
C GLU A 425 8.24 31.83 31.52
N VAL A 426 8.98 32.87 31.93
CA VAL A 426 10.29 33.20 31.32
C VAL A 426 11.29 32.07 31.54
N SER A 427 11.30 31.48 32.74
CA SER A 427 12.14 30.32 33.06
C SER A 427 11.78 29.08 32.23
N ARG A 428 10.49 28.87 31.93
CA ARG A 428 9.95 27.81 31.07
C ARG A 428 10.40 27.98 29.62
N LEU A 429 10.27 29.19 29.07
CA LEU A 429 10.70 29.49 27.69
C LEU A 429 12.21 29.31 27.54
N LYS A 430 13.02 29.83 28.47
CA LYS A 430 14.47 29.60 28.46
C LYS A 430 14.80 28.10 28.53
N SER A 431 14.18 27.36 29.46
CA SER A 431 14.39 25.91 29.61
C SER A 431 13.99 25.12 28.36
N ALA A 432 12.98 25.58 27.61
CA ALA A 432 12.56 24.96 26.36
C ALA A 432 13.59 25.14 25.23
N VAL A 433 14.25 26.31 25.15
CA VAL A 433 15.33 26.56 24.17
C VAL A 433 16.65 25.90 24.58
N ASP A 434 16.97 25.90 25.88
CA ASP A 434 18.13 25.17 26.45
C ASP A 434 17.98 23.64 26.28
N GLY A 435 16.75 23.12 26.31
CA GLY A 435 16.43 21.70 26.07
C GLY A 435 16.18 21.32 24.60
N ALA A 436 16.10 22.29 23.69
CA ALA A 436 15.82 22.04 22.28
C ALA A 436 16.97 21.27 21.60
N GLN A 437 16.62 20.30 20.76
CA GLN A 437 17.59 19.53 19.96
C GLN A 437 18.07 20.30 18.71
N ALA A 438 17.34 21.33 18.30
CA ALA A 438 17.79 22.26 17.26
C ALA A 438 18.98 23.08 17.77
N ASN A 439 19.98 23.31 16.89
CA ASN A 439 21.17 24.06 17.25
C ASN A 439 20.89 25.56 17.06
N LEU A 440 20.49 26.24 18.14
CA LEU A 440 19.95 27.61 18.08
C LEU A 440 20.93 28.66 18.64
N MET A 441 21.18 29.70 17.85
CA MET A 441 22.00 30.86 18.17
C MET A 441 21.19 32.13 17.94
N LEU A 442 21.03 32.99 18.95
CA LEU A 442 20.38 34.29 18.83
C LEU A 442 21.44 35.39 18.85
N CYS A 443 21.24 36.41 18.03
CA CYS A 443 22.09 37.61 17.96
C CYS A 443 21.26 38.89 17.94
N ASP A 444 21.85 40.00 18.38
CA ASP A 444 21.23 41.33 18.41
C ASP A 444 21.19 42.01 17.02
N GLU A 445 20.71 43.26 16.99
CA GLU A 445 20.71 44.11 15.79
C GLU A 445 22.10 44.26 15.13
N ASN A 446 23.18 44.22 15.94
CA ASN A 446 24.57 44.32 15.51
C ASN A 446 25.17 42.98 15.06
N LEU A 447 24.38 41.89 15.14
CA LEU A 447 24.77 40.49 14.92
C LEU A 447 25.81 39.97 15.93
N VAL A 448 25.82 40.50 17.15
CA VAL A 448 26.52 39.97 18.31
C VAL A 448 25.65 38.90 18.96
N ILE A 449 26.23 37.72 19.20
CA ILE A 449 25.53 36.55 19.75
C ILE A 449 25.12 36.86 21.20
N THR A 450 23.81 36.98 21.44
CA THR A 450 23.24 37.24 22.77
C THR A 450 22.97 35.95 23.52
N TYR A 451 22.73 34.85 22.81
CA TYR A 451 22.49 33.53 23.38
C TYR A 451 22.86 32.42 22.38
N ALA A 452 23.34 31.28 22.89
CA ALA A 452 23.58 30.07 22.11
C ALA A 452 23.20 28.87 22.98
N ASN A 453 22.36 27.97 22.47
CA ASN A 453 21.87 26.84 23.26
C ASN A 453 22.90 25.71 23.41
N PRO A 454 22.73 24.79 24.37
CA PRO A 454 23.66 23.67 24.58
C PRO A 454 23.84 22.78 23.33
N ALA A 455 22.85 22.68 22.45
CA ALA A 455 22.94 21.92 21.20
C ALA A 455 23.96 22.55 20.23
N VAL A 456 23.84 23.84 19.88
CA VAL A 456 24.78 24.49 18.94
C VAL A 456 26.21 24.53 19.49
N ILE A 457 26.36 24.76 20.80
CA ILE A 457 27.65 24.70 21.49
C ILE A 457 28.27 23.30 21.36
N LYS A 458 27.49 22.23 21.62
CA LYS A 458 27.96 20.85 21.53
C LYS A 458 28.30 20.43 20.09
N MET A 459 27.48 20.83 19.12
CA MET A 459 27.72 20.54 17.70
C MET A 459 29.01 21.20 17.21
N LEU A 460 29.17 22.51 17.44
CA LEU A 460 30.38 23.24 17.07
C LEU A 460 31.62 22.78 17.84
N ALA A 461 31.47 22.34 19.10
CA ALA A 461 32.56 21.78 19.91
C ALA A 461 33.03 20.41 19.39
N ASN A 462 32.09 19.52 19.03
CA ASN A 462 32.39 18.20 18.46
C ASN A 462 33.13 18.29 17.13
N ARG A 463 32.84 19.32 16.32
CA ARG A 463 33.46 19.59 15.01
C ARG A 463 34.56 20.67 15.07
N GLN A 464 35.03 21.02 16.26
CA GLN A 464 35.90 22.20 16.45
C GLN A 464 37.29 22.04 15.84
N ASN A 465 37.81 20.82 15.69
CA ASN A 465 39.16 20.57 15.16
C ASN A 465 39.22 20.80 13.65
N GLU A 466 38.14 20.43 12.97
CA GLU A 466 37.88 20.59 11.55
C GLU A 466 37.56 22.07 11.24
N LEU A 467 36.61 22.65 11.98
CA LEU A 467 36.21 24.05 11.81
C LEU A 467 37.35 25.04 12.08
N ARG A 468 38.26 24.76 13.03
CA ARG A 468 39.45 25.59 13.27
C ARG A 468 40.44 25.65 12.12
N GLN A 469 40.36 24.75 11.13
CA GLN A 469 41.16 24.86 9.90
C GLN A 469 40.70 26.03 9.00
N ILE A 470 39.44 26.44 9.12
CA ILE A 470 38.83 27.57 8.37
C ILE A 470 38.66 28.81 9.26
N TRP A 471 38.34 28.62 10.54
CA TRP A 471 38.13 29.68 11.53
C TRP A 471 39.07 29.50 12.74
N PRO A 472 40.35 29.88 12.65
CA PRO A 472 41.36 29.56 13.68
C PRO A 472 41.09 30.14 15.07
N THR A 473 40.26 31.18 15.16
CA THR A 473 39.85 31.84 16.41
C THR A 473 38.59 31.25 17.03
N LEU A 474 37.97 30.22 16.44
CA LEU A 474 36.74 29.63 16.95
C LEU A 474 36.94 29.00 18.33
N ASP A 475 36.13 29.40 19.29
CA ASP A 475 35.91 28.69 20.56
C ASP A 475 34.42 28.46 20.74
N ALA A 476 33.98 27.22 20.53
CA ALA A 476 32.58 26.83 20.63
C ALA A 476 32.00 27.00 22.05
N THR A 477 32.85 27.11 23.09
CA THR A 477 32.40 27.35 24.47
C THR A 477 32.28 28.83 24.84
N ASN A 478 32.80 29.73 23.99
CA ASN A 478 32.87 31.18 24.23
C ASN A 478 32.24 31.99 23.08
N LEU A 479 31.06 31.55 22.62
CA LEU A 479 30.34 32.15 21.50
C LEU A 479 29.52 33.39 21.87
N VAL A 480 28.94 33.43 23.07
CA VAL A 480 28.12 34.57 23.52
C VAL A 480 29.00 35.81 23.71
N GLY A 481 28.57 36.94 23.17
CA GLY A 481 29.34 38.19 23.09
C GLY A 481 30.27 38.30 21.88
N GLN A 482 30.43 37.25 21.07
CA GLN A 482 31.14 37.32 19.77
C GLN A 482 30.18 37.70 18.64
N CYS A 483 30.70 38.19 17.51
CA CYS A 483 29.88 38.50 16.34
C CYS A 483 29.90 37.35 15.32
N ILE A 484 28.74 37.02 14.74
CA ILE A 484 28.61 35.94 13.74
C ILE A 484 29.39 36.21 12.44
N ASP A 485 29.85 37.44 12.22
CA ASP A 485 30.78 37.82 11.14
C ASP A 485 32.00 36.89 11.06
N GLN A 486 32.47 36.34 12.20
CA GLN A 486 33.60 35.40 12.25
C GLN A 486 33.38 34.12 11.42
N PHE A 487 32.13 33.73 11.19
CA PHE A 487 31.75 32.56 10.39
C PHE A 487 31.71 32.87 8.88
N HIS A 488 31.86 34.13 8.45
CA HIS A 488 31.55 34.54 7.08
C HIS A 488 32.77 35.12 6.34
N LYS A 489 33.09 34.55 5.17
CA LYS A 489 34.17 35.04 4.28
C LYS A 489 33.91 36.46 3.74
N ASN A 490 32.65 36.92 3.75
CA ASN A 490 32.26 38.28 3.39
C ASN A 490 31.16 38.78 4.36
N PRO A 491 31.55 39.33 5.53
CA PRO A 491 30.59 39.82 6.54
C PRO A 491 29.64 40.91 6.04
N ALA A 492 30.11 41.79 5.15
CA ALA A 492 29.29 42.87 4.60
C ALA A 492 28.11 42.35 3.75
N HIS A 493 28.31 41.23 3.05
CA HIS A 493 27.21 40.56 2.34
C HIS A 493 26.22 39.93 3.32
N GLN A 494 26.70 39.25 4.37
CA GLN A 494 25.82 38.61 5.35
C GLN A 494 24.98 39.64 6.13
N ARG A 495 25.57 40.77 6.52
CA ARG A 495 24.83 41.90 7.14
C ARG A 495 23.72 42.45 6.24
N ALA A 496 23.95 42.54 4.93
CA ALA A 496 22.95 42.97 3.95
C ALA A 496 21.89 41.89 3.59
N LEU A 497 22.13 40.63 3.97
CA LEU A 497 21.16 39.53 3.88
C LEU A 497 20.28 39.48 5.13
N LEU A 498 20.88 39.48 6.32
CA LEU A 498 20.20 39.32 7.62
C LEU A 498 19.50 40.59 8.12
N GLY A 499 19.90 41.77 7.62
CA GLY A 499 19.23 43.04 7.89
C GLY A 499 18.02 43.35 6.99
N ASP A 500 17.61 42.42 6.13
CA ASP A 500 16.46 42.59 5.22
C ASP A 500 15.32 41.62 5.60
N PRO A 501 14.23 42.11 6.23
CA PRO A 501 13.11 41.25 6.64
C PRO A 501 12.47 40.48 5.48
N SER A 502 12.54 41.00 4.24
CA SER A 502 11.97 40.34 3.05
C SER A 502 12.73 39.08 2.62
N LYS A 503 13.90 38.82 3.21
CA LYS A 503 14.74 37.63 2.95
C LYS A 503 14.70 36.60 4.09
N SER A 504 13.89 36.82 5.13
CA SER A 504 13.69 35.87 6.24
C SER A 504 12.52 34.92 5.93
N PRO A 505 12.66 33.58 6.15
CA PRO A 505 13.85 32.87 6.60
C PRO A 505 14.89 32.68 5.48
N ALA A 506 16.15 33.04 5.75
CA ALA A 506 17.27 32.88 4.84
C ALA A 506 17.90 31.50 5.03
N ASN A 507 17.72 30.62 4.04
CA ASN A 507 18.19 29.22 4.08
C ASN A 507 19.38 29.01 3.13
N ALA A 508 20.39 28.26 3.58
CA ALA A 508 21.53 27.83 2.76
C ALA A 508 22.11 26.49 3.24
N GLU A 509 22.57 25.65 2.31
CA GLU A 509 23.54 24.58 2.60
C GLU A 509 24.96 25.13 2.36
N ILE A 510 25.89 24.91 3.30
CA ILE A 510 27.27 25.41 3.24
C ILE A 510 28.30 24.33 3.57
N THR A 511 29.39 24.26 2.79
CA THR A 511 30.54 23.39 3.07
C THR A 511 31.65 24.17 3.76
N VAL A 512 32.08 23.72 4.94
CA VAL A 512 33.14 24.34 5.77
C VAL A 512 34.12 23.27 6.27
N GLY A 513 35.36 23.32 5.80
CA GLY A 513 36.44 22.44 6.30
C GLY A 513 36.29 20.96 5.93
N GLY A 514 35.41 20.61 4.99
CA GLY A 514 35.03 19.24 4.64
C GLY A 514 33.75 18.75 5.32
N LEU A 515 33.19 19.54 6.24
CA LEU A 515 31.87 19.32 6.84
C LEU A 515 30.80 20.12 6.08
N GLU A 516 29.55 19.68 6.14
CA GLU A 516 28.42 20.29 5.45
C GLU A 516 27.29 20.62 6.44
N PHE A 517 26.78 21.85 6.36
CA PHE A 517 25.78 22.38 7.30
C PHE A 517 24.60 22.99 6.55
N GLY A 518 23.38 22.64 6.94
CA GLY A 518 22.19 23.44 6.68
C GLY A 518 22.13 24.59 7.70
N VAL A 519 21.91 25.82 7.23
CA VAL A 519 21.80 27.02 8.07
C VAL A 519 20.54 27.79 7.67
N ASN A 520 19.73 28.13 8.68
CA ASN A 520 18.44 28.82 8.55
C ASN A 520 18.44 30.04 9.48
N ALA A 521 18.37 31.25 8.92
CA ALA A 521 18.32 32.49 9.70
C ALA A 521 16.94 33.16 9.63
N THR A 522 16.34 33.40 10.78
CA THR A 522 14.99 33.96 10.96
C THR A 522 15.02 35.25 11.78
N HIS A 523 14.30 36.26 11.31
CA HIS A 523 14.18 37.58 11.93
C HIS A 523 13.45 37.54 13.29
N ILE A 524 13.91 38.32 14.27
CA ILE A 524 13.27 38.49 15.58
C ILE A 524 12.75 39.93 15.71
N SER A 525 11.56 40.09 16.27
CA SER A 525 10.93 41.40 16.53
C SER A 525 10.36 41.51 17.94
N ASP A 526 10.18 42.74 18.42
CA ASP A 526 9.53 43.05 19.70
C ASP A 526 7.99 43.05 19.58
N ALA A 527 7.30 43.41 20.67
CA ALA A 527 5.84 43.45 20.73
C ALA A 527 5.19 44.57 19.88
N ASP A 528 5.95 45.61 19.52
CA ASP A 528 5.51 46.71 18.65
C ASP A 528 5.91 46.48 17.17
N GLY A 529 6.72 45.45 16.89
CA GLY A 529 7.18 45.04 15.56
C GLY A 529 8.55 45.58 15.16
N ASN A 530 9.33 46.17 16.08
CA ASN A 530 10.70 46.61 15.79
C ASN A 530 11.66 45.42 15.72
N TYR A 531 12.70 45.52 14.90
CA TYR A 531 13.74 44.49 14.77
C TYR A 531 14.59 44.38 16.04
N MET A 532 14.78 43.15 16.55
CA MET A 532 15.61 42.86 17.73
C MET A 532 16.90 42.08 17.40
N GLY A 533 17.09 41.68 16.15
CA GLY A 533 18.17 40.78 15.72
C GLY A 533 17.66 39.51 15.03
N ASN A 534 18.50 38.48 14.94
CA ASN A 534 18.19 37.24 14.21
C ASN A 534 18.44 35.99 15.07
N MET A 535 17.59 34.98 14.88
CA MET A 535 17.84 33.60 15.29
C MET A 535 18.48 32.86 14.11
N VAL A 536 19.56 32.12 14.35
CA VAL A 536 20.20 31.23 13.38
C VAL A 536 20.15 29.81 13.90
N GLU A 537 19.47 28.95 13.16
CA GLU A 537 19.45 27.50 13.34
C GLU A 537 20.54 26.86 12.47
N TRP A 538 21.28 25.92 13.04
CA TRP A 538 22.26 25.09 12.34
C TRP A 538 21.85 23.63 12.34
N LYS A 539 22.20 22.89 11.28
CA LYS A 539 22.12 21.45 11.21
C LYS A 539 23.39 20.93 10.55
N ASP A 540 24.18 20.12 11.27
CA ASP A 540 25.19 19.28 10.62
C ASP A 540 24.47 18.25 9.74
N ILE A 541 24.82 18.22 8.47
CA ILE A 541 24.27 17.32 7.44
C ILE A 541 25.37 16.53 6.74
N THR A 542 26.58 16.50 7.31
CA THR A 542 27.76 15.86 6.69
C THR A 542 27.53 14.37 6.46
N GLU A 543 26.91 13.67 7.44
CA GLU A 543 26.63 12.23 7.36
C GLU A 543 25.51 11.94 6.35
N GLU A 544 24.45 12.76 6.29
CA GLU A 544 23.43 12.62 5.24
C GLU A 544 23.98 12.88 3.83
N LYS A 545 24.79 13.94 3.64
CA LYS A 545 25.32 14.32 2.32
C LYS A 545 26.38 13.36 1.79
N ASP A 546 27.16 12.74 2.67
CA ASP A 546 28.05 11.65 2.26
C ASP A 546 27.25 10.38 1.90
N ALA A 547 26.24 10.03 2.70
CA ALA A 547 25.36 8.90 2.39
C ALA A 547 24.58 9.10 1.07
N GLU A 548 24.09 10.31 0.77
CA GLU A 548 23.52 10.67 -0.54
C GLU A 548 24.50 10.34 -1.68
N ARG A 549 25.79 10.69 -1.54
CA ARG A 549 26.84 10.45 -2.55
C ARG A 549 27.24 8.98 -2.66
N GLN A 550 27.39 8.25 -1.55
CA GLN A 550 27.69 6.82 -1.59
C GLN A 550 26.52 6.02 -2.20
N ILE A 551 25.27 6.42 -1.93
CA ILE A 551 24.08 5.82 -2.54
C ILE A 551 24.00 6.15 -4.04
N GLU A 552 24.20 7.41 -4.45
CA GLU A 552 24.21 7.81 -5.87
C GLU A 552 25.30 7.06 -6.65
N SER A 553 26.52 6.98 -6.11
CA SER A 553 27.62 6.24 -6.74
C SER A 553 27.34 4.74 -6.83
N LEU A 554 26.73 4.12 -5.81
CA LEU A 554 26.33 2.72 -5.86
C LEU A 554 25.24 2.48 -6.93
N ILE A 555 24.25 3.36 -7.02
CA ILE A 555 23.20 3.28 -8.03
C ILE A 555 23.80 3.39 -9.44
N THR A 556 24.78 4.29 -9.66
CA THR A 556 25.50 4.38 -10.93
C THR A 556 26.27 3.10 -11.26
N SER A 557 27.13 2.60 -10.36
CA SER A 557 27.83 1.31 -10.56
C SER A 557 26.84 0.17 -10.81
N ALA A 558 25.70 0.11 -10.10
CA ALA A 558 24.70 -0.93 -10.30
C ALA A 558 23.98 -0.84 -11.65
N VAL A 559 23.75 0.37 -12.18
CA VAL A 559 23.21 0.60 -13.53
C VAL A 559 24.22 0.22 -14.62
N ASP A 560 25.51 0.50 -14.41
CA ASP A 560 26.60 0.13 -15.32
C ASP A 560 27.02 -1.35 -15.22
N GLY A 561 26.47 -2.10 -14.24
CA GLY A 561 26.68 -3.54 -14.04
C GLY A 561 27.85 -3.90 -13.12
N GLU A 562 28.48 -2.93 -12.47
CA GLU A 562 29.53 -3.09 -11.46
C GLU A 562 28.94 -3.46 -10.08
N LEU A 563 28.33 -4.65 -10.00
CA LEU A 563 27.53 -5.07 -8.84
C LEU A 563 28.35 -5.41 -7.58
N ASP A 564 29.69 -5.39 -7.62
CA ASP A 564 30.56 -5.73 -6.48
C ASP A 564 30.80 -4.55 -5.50
N THR A 565 30.43 -3.32 -5.88
CA THR A 565 30.52 -2.11 -5.02
C THR A 565 29.56 -2.19 -3.82
N ARG A 566 29.95 -1.64 -2.65
CA ARG A 566 29.15 -1.60 -1.41
C ARG A 566 29.28 -0.25 -0.72
N ILE A 567 28.25 0.15 0.04
CA ILE A 567 28.28 1.33 0.92
C ILE A 567 29.08 1.02 2.18
N GLN A 568 29.91 1.95 2.65
CA GLN A 568 30.69 1.81 3.90
C GLN A 568 29.81 2.06 5.13
N ALA A 569 28.84 1.18 5.37
CA ALA A 569 27.83 1.33 6.40
C ALA A 569 28.40 1.36 7.84
N GLU A 570 29.68 1.05 8.03
CA GLU A 570 30.44 1.19 9.29
C GLU A 570 30.77 2.64 9.64
N GLU A 571 30.81 3.54 8.65
CA GLU A 571 31.10 4.97 8.84
C GLU A 571 29.87 5.76 9.35
N TYR A 572 28.68 5.19 9.22
CA TYR A 572 27.41 5.80 9.60
C TYR A 572 26.82 5.24 10.90
N SER A 573 25.82 5.94 11.44
CA SER A 573 25.07 5.51 12.62
C SER A 573 23.54 5.53 12.41
N GLY A 574 22.80 4.90 13.33
CA GLY A 574 21.34 4.94 13.37
C GLY A 574 20.66 4.49 12.06
N PHE A 575 19.80 5.37 11.52
CA PHE A 575 19.06 5.11 10.30
C PHE A 575 19.96 4.94 9.07
N LEU A 576 20.99 5.79 8.90
CA LEU A 576 21.88 5.73 7.74
C LEU A 576 22.68 4.42 7.70
N LYS A 577 23.14 3.91 8.85
CA LYS A 577 23.71 2.55 8.92
C LYS A 577 22.70 1.49 8.51
N THR A 578 21.49 1.53 9.05
CA THR A 578 20.44 0.55 8.74
C THR A 578 20.06 0.55 7.24
N LEU A 579 20.08 1.73 6.62
CA LEU A 579 19.88 1.91 5.18
C LEU A 579 21.05 1.33 4.37
N GLY A 580 22.30 1.66 4.71
CA GLY A 580 23.49 1.10 4.06
C GLY A 580 23.60 -0.43 4.19
N ASP A 581 23.39 -0.96 5.39
CA ASP A 581 23.35 -2.40 5.66
C ASP A 581 22.24 -3.09 4.82
N GLY A 582 21.05 -2.48 4.73
CA GLY A 582 19.92 -3.00 3.95
C GLY A 582 20.15 -2.94 2.43
N ILE A 583 20.77 -1.88 1.92
CA ILE A 583 21.17 -1.77 0.51
C ILE A 583 22.26 -2.79 0.16
N ASN A 584 23.26 -2.96 1.03
CA ASN A 584 24.30 -3.98 0.84
C ASN A 584 23.70 -5.40 0.81
N GLN A 585 22.74 -5.72 1.70
CA GLN A 585 22.01 -7.00 1.66
C GLN A 585 21.20 -7.19 0.37
N LEU A 586 20.61 -6.13 -0.17
CA LEU A 586 19.92 -6.17 -1.47
C LEU A 586 20.90 -6.45 -2.61
N MET A 587 22.07 -5.80 -2.62
CA MET A 587 23.13 -6.09 -3.59
C MET A 587 23.62 -7.54 -3.50
N ASP A 588 23.92 -8.04 -2.30
CA ASP A 588 24.36 -9.43 -2.09
C ASP A 588 23.32 -10.45 -2.61
N ALA A 589 22.03 -10.17 -2.38
CA ALA A 589 20.92 -11.01 -2.84
C ALA A 589 20.71 -11.02 -4.36
N VAL A 590 21.21 -10.01 -5.09
CA VAL A 590 21.14 -9.90 -6.56
C VAL A 590 22.44 -10.41 -7.22
N VAL A 591 23.59 -10.10 -6.62
CA VAL A 591 24.93 -10.44 -7.13
C VAL A 591 25.11 -11.95 -7.28
N MET A 592 24.79 -12.72 -6.24
CA MET A 592 25.06 -14.17 -6.23
C MET A 592 24.25 -14.93 -7.30
N PRO A 593 22.93 -14.72 -7.47
CA PRO A 593 22.20 -15.27 -8.62
C PRO A 593 22.78 -14.88 -9.98
N VAL A 594 23.17 -13.61 -10.16
CA VAL A 594 23.69 -13.11 -11.44
C VAL A 594 25.06 -13.70 -11.76
N GLN A 595 25.94 -13.84 -10.77
CA GLN A 595 27.28 -14.43 -10.95
C GLN A 595 27.21 -15.95 -11.24
N GLU A 596 26.41 -16.72 -10.50
CA GLU A 596 26.26 -18.16 -10.76
C GLU A 596 25.50 -18.40 -12.08
N GLY A 597 24.46 -17.61 -12.38
CA GLY A 597 23.76 -17.67 -13.67
C GLY A 597 24.70 -17.35 -14.85
N LYS A 598 25.57 -16.34 -14.71
CA LYS A 598 26.63 -16.03 -15.68
C LYS A 598 27.58 -17.20 -15.86
N LYS A 599 28.14 -17.76 -14.77
CA LYS A 599 29.06 -18.91 -14.79
C LYS A 599 28.45 -20.08 -15.58
N VAL A 600 27.21 -20.45 -15.27
CA VAL A 600 26.50 -21.58 -15.90
C VAL A 600 26.17 -21.30 -17.37
N MET A 601 25.77 -20.07 -17.73
CA MET A 601 25.58 -19.68 -19.13
C MET A 601 26.90 -19.62 -19.92
N SER A 602 28.03 -19.29 -19.28
CA SER A 602 29.36 -19.37 -19.90
C SER A 602 29.77 -20.82 -20.14
N ALA A 603 29.59 -21.70 -19.16
CA ALA A 603 29.83 -23.14 -19.30
C ALA A 603 29.01 -23.73 -20.46
N LEU A 604 27.70 -23.44 -20.51
CA LEU A 604 26.80 -23.83 -21.60
C LEU A 604 27.26 -23.31 -22.98
N ALA A 605 27.80 -22.09 -23.06
CA ALA A 605 28.33 -21.52 -24.30
C ALA A 605 29.66 -22.16 -24.75
N GLU A 606 30.42 -22.74 -23.82
CA GLU A 606 31.61 -23.55 -24.09
C GLU A 606 31.27 -25.04 -24.33
N GLY A 607 29.99 -25.41 -24.25
CA GLY A 607 29.48 -26.77 -24.48
C GLY A 607 29.29 -27.61 -23.22
N ASP A 608 29.62 -27.09 -22.03
CA ASP A 608 29.50 -27.85 -20.80
C ASP A 608 28.07 -27.83 -20.23
N LEU A 609 27.45 -29.01 -20.18
CA LEU A 609 26.10 -29.25 -19.65
C LEU A 609 26.12 -29.85 -18.23
N THR A 610 27.28 -29.93 -17.58
CA THR A 610 27.46 -30.51 -16.24
C THR A 610 27.35 -29.47 -15.13
N GLU A 611 27.70 -28.23 -15.44
CA GLU A 611 27.53 -27.11 -14.53
C GLU A 611 26.04 -26.77 -14.34
N THR A 612 25.66 -26.55 -13.09
CA THR A 612 24.29 -26.19 -12.69
C THR A 612 24.33 -24.97 -11.78
N MET A 613 23.24 -24.22 -11.72
CA MET A 613 23.15 -23.02 -10.91
C MET A 613 22.91 -23.42 -9.44
N ASN A 614 23.95 -23.27 -8.61
CA ASN A 614 23.94 -23.67 -7.20
C ASN A 614 23.62 -22.48 -6.27
N GLY A 615 22.75 -22.69 -5.28
CA GLY A 615 22.50 -21.72 -4.21
C GLY A 615 21.08 -21.74 -3.63
N GLU A 616 20.94 -21.20 -2.42
CA GLU A 616 19.66 -20.99 -1.72
C GLU A 616 19.05 -19.63 -2.09
N PHE A 617 18.62 -19.50 -3.34
CA PHE A 617 17.90 -18.32 -3.84
C PHE A 617 16.43 -18.31 -3.40
N LYS A 618 15.75 -17.16 -3.53
CA LYS A 618 14.36 -16.95 -3.09
C LYS A 618 13.57 -16.16 -4.15
N GLY A 619 12.26 -16.45 -4.25
CA GLY A 619 11.37 -15.81 -5.23
C GLY A 619 11.85 -16.02 -6.67
N GLU A 620 11.75 -14.97 -7.49
CA GLU A 620 12.17 -14.92 -8.90
C GLU A 620 13.56 -15.53 -9.16
N PHE A 621 14.54 -15.36 -8.24
CA PHE A 621 15.88 -15.92 -8.41
C PHE A 621 15.95 -17.45 -8.19
N ALA A 622 15.01 -18.03 -7.43
CA ALA A 622 14.86 -19.48 -7.35
C ALA A 622 14.19 -20.03 -8.61
N GLU A 623 13.18 -19.32 -9.15
CA GLU A 623 12.53 -19.70 -10.40
C GLU A 623 13.49 -19.58 -11.60
N LEU A 624 14.36 -18.56 -11.61
CA LEU A 624 15.47 -18.42 -12.58
C LEU A 624 16.44 -19.61 -12.51
N ARG A 625 16.88 -19.98 -11.30
CA ARG A 625 17.75 -21.16 -11.08
C ARG A 625 17.09 -22.43 -11.62
N ASP A 626 15.83 -22.65 -11.29
CA ASP A 626 15.11 -23.87 -11.65
C ASP A 626 14.79 -23.91 -13.16
N ALA A 627 14.54 -22.76 -13.80
CA ALA A 627 14.41 -22.64 -15.25
C ALA A 627 15.74 -22.89 -15.98
N ILE A 628 16.86 -22.37 -15.48
CA ILE A 628 18.21 -22.62 -16.03
C ILE A 628 18.57 -24.10 -15.92
N ASN A 629 18.45 -24.68 -14.72
CA ASN A 629 18.78 -26.09 -14.47
C ASN A 629 17.85 -27.04 -15.26
N SER A 630 16.57 -26.70 -15.40
CA SER A 630 15.64 -27.45 -16.27
C SER A 630 16.02 -27.35 -17.75
N SER A 631 16.48 -26.19 -18.22
CA SER A 631 16.91 -26.00 -19.61
C SER A 631 18.15 -26.84 -19.93
N ILE A 632 19.14 -26.86 -19.04
CA ILE A 632 20.34 -27.70 -19.15
C ILE A 632 19.96 -29.18 -19.10
N THR A 633 19.08 -29.58 -18.18
CA THR A 633 18.56 -30.95 -18.09
C THR A 633 17.86 -31.39 -19.38
N ASN A 634 17.08 -30.50 -20.02
CA ASN A 634 16.42 -30.78 -21.30
C ASN A 634 17.43 -30.89 -22.46
N LEU A 635 18.47 -30.06 -22.49
CA LEU A 635 19.55 -30.15 -23.48
C LEU A 635 20.37 -31.44 -23.30
N LEU A 636 20.76 -31.79 -22.08
CA LEU A 636 21.51 -33.01 -21.77
C LEU A 636 20.71 -34.26 -22.17
N ASN A 637 19.40 -34.31 -21.85
CA ASN A 637 18.50 -35.35 -22.33
C ASN A 637 18.41 -35.41 -23.88
N MET A 638 18.40 -34.25 -24.55
CA MET A 638 18.34 -34.18 -26.01
C MET A 638 19.63 -34.68 -26.66
N VAL A 639 20.80 -34.25 -26.17
CA VAL A 639 22.12 -34.73 -26.62
C VAL A 639 22.26 -36.24 -26.40
N GLY A 640 21.86 -36.75 -25.22
CA GLY A 640 21.86 -38.19 -24.94
C GLY A 640 20.96 -39.00 -25.88
N GLN A 641 19.77 -38.48 -26.21
CA GLN A 641 18.88 -39.10 -27.21
C GLN A 641 19.47 -39.04 -28.63
N ILE A 642 20.09 -37.92 -29.03
CA ILE A 642 20.74 -37.78 -30.33
C ILE A 642 21.94 -38.72 -30.47
N ASN A 643 22.78 -38.87 -29.43
CA ASN A 643 23.88 -39.84 -29.43
C ASN A 643 23.38 -41.29 -29.50
N THR A 644 22.34 -41.61 -28.73
CA THR A 644 21.72 -42.96 -28.75
C THR A 644 21.13 -43.28 -30.13
N ALA A 645 20.43 -42.32 -30.74
CA ALA A 645 19.89 -42.44 -32.09
C ALA A 645 20.99 -42.55 -33.15
N SER A 646 22.03 -41.71 -33.09
CA SER A 646 23.18 -41.75 -34.00
C SER A 646 23.86 -43.11 -33.97
N ASN A 647 24.20 -43.61 -32.77
CA ASN A 647 24.81 -44.94 -32.63
C ASN A 647 23.91 -46.06 -33.17
N SER A 648 22.58 -45.95 -32.98
CA SER A 648 21.61 -46.91 -33.50
C SER A 648 21.52 -46.89 -35.03
N ILE A 649 21.63 -45.70 -35.64
CA ILE A 649 21.69 -45.50 -37.09
C ILE A 649 23.02 -46.04 -37.65
N THR A 650 24.15 -45.78 -37.00
CA THR A 650 25.46 -46.33 -37.40
C THR A 650 25.44 -47.86 -37.41
N VAL A 651 24.96 -48.49 -36.33
CA VAL A 651 24.85 -49.96 -36.25
C VAL A 651 23.89 -50.51 -37.32
N GLY A 652 22.69 -49.93 -37.44
CA GLY A 652 21.70 -50.36 -38.43
C GLY A 652 22.17 -50.19 -39.88
N SER A 653 22.89 -49.11 -40.18
CA SER A 653 23.46 -48.86 -41.52
C SER A 653 24.57 -49.85 -41.86
N GLY A 654 25.42 -50.21 -40.90
CA GLY A 654 26.42 -51.27 -41.05
C GLY A 654 25.79 -52.66 -41.25
N GLU A 655 24.66 -52.95 -40.58
CA GLU A 655 23.89 -54.19 -40.83
C GLU A 655 23.25 -54.21 -42.22
N ILE A 656 22.70 -53.09 -42.70
CA ILE A 656 22.15 -52.98 -44.06
C ILE A 656 23.25 -53.07 -45.12
N ALA A 657 24.38 -52.37 -44.94
CA ALA A 657 25.51 -52.43 -45.87
C ALA A 657 26.06 -53.86 -46.00
N LYS A 658 26.14 -54.61 -44.90
CA LYS A 658 26.47 -56.04 -44.93
C LYS A 658 25.37 -56.87 -45.60
N GLY A 659 24.10 -56.62 -45.30
CA GLY A 659 22.96 -57.29 -45.97
C GLY A 659 22.97 -57.09 -47.49
N ASN A 660 23.41 -55.92 -47.96
CA ASN A 660 23.60 -55.62 -49.37
C ASN A 660 24.82 -56.35 -49.96
N GLN A 661 25.91 -56.57 -49.21
CA GLN A 661 27.00 -57.45 -49.65
C GLN A 661 26.53 -58.91 -49.80
N ASP A 662 25.79 -59.44 -48.82
CA ASP A 662 25.21 -60.79 -48.85
C ASP A 662 24.18 -60.91 -50.02
N LEU A 663 23.49 -59.83 -50.39
CA LEU A 663 22.59 -59.78 -51.54
C LEU A 663 23.34 -59.65 -52.88
N SER A 664 24.43 -58.87 -52.94
CA SER A 664 25.30 -58.74 -54.11
C SER A 664 25.84 -60.11 -54.55
N GLN A 665 26.43 -60.86 -53.62
CA GLN A 665 26.94 -62.21 -53.90
C GLN A 665 25.82 -63.11 -54.46
N ARG A 666 24.62 -63.04 -53.88
CA ARG A 666 23.48 -63.84 -54.35
C ARG A 666 22.93 -63.40 -55.71
N THR A 667 23.12 -62.13 -56.09
CA THR A 667 22.78 -61.61 -57.42
C THR A 667 23.82 -62.02 -58.46
N GLU A 668 25.11 -62.04 -58.10
CA GLU A 668 26.19 -62.63 -58.92
C GLU A 668 25.98 -64.14 -59.13
N GLU A 669 25.68 -64.88 -58.07
CA GLU A 669 25.31 -66.30 -58.13
C GLU A 669 24.07 -66.50 -59.02
N GLN A 670 23.03 -65.65 -58.88
CA GLN A 670 21.83 -65.75 -59.73
C GLN A 670 22.14 -65.47 -61.20
N ALA A 671 23.01 -64.51 -61.52
CA ALA A 671 23.44 -64.22 -62.89
C ALA A 671 24.16 -65.42 -63.53
N ALA A 672 25.09 -66.05 -62.80
CA ALA A 672 25.79 -67.25 -63.29
C ALA A 672 24.84 -68.44 -63.55
N ASN A 673 23.87 -68.68 -62.64
CA ASN A 673 22.84 -69.70 -62.84
C ASN A 673 21.93 -69.39 -64.03
N LEU A 674 21.63 -68.11 -64.31
CA LEU A 674 20.86 -67.70 -65.49
C LEU A 674 21.65 -67.87 -66.79
N GLU A 675 22.97 -67.62 -66.80
CA GLU A 675 23.86 -67.85 -67.94
C GLU A 675 23.95 -69.35 -68.30
N GLU A 676 24.13 -70.23 -67.31
CA GLU A 676 24.09 -71.69 -67.49
C GLU A 676 22.71 -72.16 -67.99
N THR A 677 21.63 -71.61 -67.44
CA THR A 677 20.26 -71.91 -67.88
C THR A 677 20.03 -71.45 -69.33
N ALA A 678 20.49 -70.26 -69.71
CA ALA A 678 20.36 -69.74 -71.07
C ALA A 678 21.12 -70.60 -72.08
N SER A 679 22.37 -70.97 -71.77
CA SER A 679 23.17 -71.90 -72.58
C SER A 679 22.46 -73.26 -72.78
N SER A 680 21.95 -73.84 -71.69
CA SER A 680 21.16 -75.07 -71.72
C SER A 680 19.90 -74.96 -72.59
N MET A 681 19.24 -73.79 -72.58
CA MET A 681 18.07 -73.53 -73.41
C MET A 681 18.43 -73.29 -74.89
N GLU A 682 19.60 -72.73 -75.22
CA GLU A 682 20.09 -72.65 -76.60
C GLU A 682 20.39 -74.06 -77.17
N GLU A 683 21.07 -74.92 -76.41
CA GLU A 683 21.31 -76.32 -76.81
C GLU A 683 19.99 -77.09 -76.98
N MET A 684 19.04 -76.90 -76.06
CA MET A 684 17.70 -77.51 -76.16
C MET A 684 16.94 -76.98 -77.38
N THR A 685 17.02 -75.69 -77.68
CA THR A 685 16.44 -75.08 -78.90
C THR A 685 17.01 -75.72 -80.16
N SER A 686 18.35 -75.86 -80.21
CA SER A 686 19.06 -76.50 -81.32
C SER A 686 18.62 -77.96 -81.51
N THR A 687 18.56 -78.71 -80.41
CA THR A 687 18.17 -80.14 -80.40
C THR A 687 16.71 -80.35 -80.81
N VAL A 688 15.77 -79.54 -80.31
CA VAL A 688 14.35 -79.61 -80.68
C VAL A 688 14.14 -79.25 -82.16
N LYS A 689 14.86 -78.24 -82.66
CA LYS A 689 14.84 -77.86 -84.08
C LYS A 689 15.42 -78.97 -84.97
N GLN A 690 16.55 -79.56 -84.57
CA GLN A 690 17.14 -80.70 -85.26
C GLN A 690 16.19 -81.92 -85.27
N ASN A 691 15.47 -82.18 -84.17
CA ASN A 691 14.46 -83.23 -84.10
C ASN A 691 13.26 -82.97 -85.05
N ALA A 692 12.80 -81.72 -85.18
CA ALA A 692 11.76 -81.36 -86.14
C ALA A 692 12.20 -81.60 -87.60
N ASP A 693 13.44 -81.25 -87.95
CA ASP A 693 13.97 -81.47 -89.30
C ASP A 693 14.34 -82.93 -89.59
N ASN A 694 14.86 -83.66 -88.58
CA ASN A 694 15.02 -85.12 -88.63
C ASN A 694 13.68 -85.82 -88.89
N ALA A 695 12.60 -85.40 -88.21
CA ALA A 695 11.25 -85.92 -88.42
C ALA A 695 10.75 -85.60 -89.85
N ARG A 696 10.92 -84.36 -90.33
CA ARG A 696 10.59 -83.99 -91.72
C ARG A 696 11.32 -84.88 -92.74
N GLN A 697 12.61 -85.16 -92.54
CA GLN A 697 13.40 -86.04 -93.40
C GLN A 697 12.95 -87.51 -93.30
N ALA A 698 12.70 -88.02 -92.09
CA ALA A 698 12.23 -89.38 -91.87
C ALA A 698 10.85 -89.63 -92.51
N ASN A 699 9.94 -88.65 -92.50
CA ASN A 699 8.65 -88.74 -93.17
C ASN A 699 8.78 -88.79 -94.71
N GLN A 700 9.73 -88.04 -95.28
CA GLN A 700 10.04 -88.13 -96.72
C GLN A 700 10.58 -89.52 -97.09
N LEU A 701 11.49 -90.08 -96.28
CA LEU A 701 12.04 -91.41 -96.48
C LEU A 701 10.96 -92.51 -96.31
N ALA A 702 10.09 -92.39 -95.31
CA ALA A 702 8.97 -93.30 -95.11
C ALA A 702 7.96 -93.24 -96.28
N THR A 703 7.64 -92.04 -96.76
CA THR A 703 6.79 -91.84 -97.95
C THR A 703 7.41 -92.52 -99.18
N ALA A 704 8.70 -92.29 -99.45
CA ALA A 704 9.41 -92.91 -100.57
C ALA A 704 9.47 -94.44 -100.45
N ALA A 705 9.69 -94.98 -99.25
CA ALA A 705 9.70 -96.42 -98.98
C ALA A 705 8.31 -97.05 -99.20
N ARG A 706 7.24 -96.40 -98.72
CA ARG A 706 5.85 -96.82 -98.94
C ARG A 706 5.50 -96.84 -100.43
N ASP A 707 5.86 -95.78 -101.16
CA ASP A 707 5.57 -95.67 -102.59
C ASP A 707 6.40 -96.67 -103.42
N GLN A 708 7.58 -97.07 -102.95
CA GLN A 708 8.36 -98.16 -103.54
C GLN A 708 7.80 -99.55 -103.19
N ALA A 709 7.31 -99.77 -101.98
CA ALA A 709 6.62 -101.00 -101.58
C ALA A 709 5.31 -101.20 -102.36
N SER A 710 4.54 -100.12 -102.60
CA SER A 710 3.34 -100.13 -103.45
C SER A 710 3.66 -100.59 -104.87
N LYS A 711 4.72 -100.04 -105.49
CA LYS A 711 5.20 -100.49 -106.83
C LYS A 711 5.66 -101.94 -106.81
N GLY A 712 6.25 -102.40 -105.70
CA GLY A 712 6.57 -103.80 -105.48
C GLY A 712 5.31 -104.67 -105.51
N GLY A 713 4.24 -104.26 -104.82
CA GLY A 713 2.94 -104.91 -104.84
C GLY A 713 2.34 -105.00 -106.24
N ASP A 714 2.40 -103.92 -107.04
CA ASP A 714 1.96 -103.93 -108.43
C ASP A 714 2.77 -104.92 -109.30
N VAL A 715 4.09 -105.00 -109.12
CA VAL A 715 4.95 -105.97 -109.83
C VAL A 715 4.61 -107.40 -109.42
N VAL A 716 4.43 -107.67 -108.13
CA VAL A 716 4.07 -109.00 -107.61
C VAL A 716 2.68 -109.43 -108.11
N LYS A 717 1.70 -108.52 -108.10
CA LYS A 717 0.36 -108.74 -108.66
C LYS A 717 0.38 -109.11 -110.14
N ASN A 718 1.22 -108.45 -110.94
CA ASN A 718 1.44 -108.82 -112.34
C ASN A 718 2.12 -110.19 -112.47
N ALA A 719 3.01 -110.57 -111.54
CA ALA A 719 3.63 -111.89 -111.49
C ALA A 719 2.63 -113.01 -111.10
N VAL A 720 1.65 -112.77 -110.21
CA VAL A 720 0.55 -113.72 -109.92
C VAL A 720 -0.28 -113.97 -111.19
N ILE A 721 -0.61 -112.91 -111.94
CA ILE A 721 -1.34 -113.04 -113.21
C ILE A 721 -0.55 -113.90 -114.20
N ALA A 722 0.74 -113.61 -114.39
CA ALA A 722 1.61 -114.38 -115.28
C ALA A 722 1.76 -115.86 -114.85
N MET A 723 1.90 -116.14 -113.54
CA MET A 723 1.94 -117.52 -113.04
C MET A 723 0.62 -118.26 -113.27
N SER A 724 -0.52 -117.59 -113.14
CA SER A 724 -1.84 -118.15 -113.46
C SER A 724 -2.00 -118.48 -114.95
N GLU A 725 -1.51 -117.62 -115.84
CA GLU A 725 -1.49 -117.87 -117.29
C GLU A 725 -0.55 -119.04 -117.66
N ILE A 726 0.62 -119.13 -117.02
CA ILE A 726 1.55 -120.26 -117.17
C ILE A 726 0.89 -121.55 -116.66
N ASN A 727 0.26 -121.53 -115.48
CA ASN A 727 -0.41 -122.68 -114.89
C ASN A 727 -1.53 -123.22 -115.80
N GLN A 728 -2.38 -122.33 -116.31
CA GLN A 728 -3.44 -122.68 -117.28
C GLN A 728 -2.85 -123.24 -118.58
N SER A 729 -1.69 -122.74 -119.02
CA SER A 729 -0.99 -123.23 -120.21
C SER A 729 -0.38 -124.62 -120.00
N SER A 730 0.26 -124.87 -118.85
CA SER A 730 0.80 -126.18 -118.48
C SER A 730 -0.31 -127.23 -118.32
N LYS A 731 -1.47 -126.86 -117.76
CA LYS A 731 -2.66 -127.74 -117.68
C LYS A 731 -3.17 -128.12 -119.08
N LYS A 732 -3.28 -127.17 -120.02
CA LYS A 732 -3.59 -127.45 -121.43
C LYS A 732 -2.56 -128.37 -122.11
N ILE A 733 -1.27 -128.24 -121.80
CA ILE A 733 -0.23 -129.14 -122.31
C ILE A 733 -0.41 -130.56 -121.75
N ALA A 734 -0.74 -130.70 -120.45
CA ALA A 734 -1.01 -132.00 -119.84
C ALA A 734 -2.18 -132.74 -120.52
N ASP A 735 -3.24 -132.01 -120.88
CA ASP A 735 -4.38 -132.54 -121.65
C ASP A 735 -3.97 -133.02 -123.05
N ILE A 736 -3.22 -132.21 -123.80
CA ILE A 736 -2.70 -132.56 -125.13
C ILE A 736 -1.81 -133.80 -125.07
N ILE A 737 -0.93 -133.90 -124.08
CA ILE A 737 -0.06 -135.07 -123.88
C ILE A 737 -0.89 -136.31 -123.50
N GLY A 738 -2.00 -136.14 -122.77
CA GLY A 738 -3.00 -137.19 -122.53
C GLY A 738 -3.59 -137.75 -123.84
N VAL A 739 -3.98 -136.87 -124.76
CA VAL A 739 -4.47 -137.26 -126.10
C VAL A 739 -3.37 -137.96 -126.92
N ILE A 740 -2.10 -137.57 -126.77
CA ILE A 740 -0.98 -138.23 -127.46
C ILE A 740 -0.72 -139.65 -126.91
N ASP A 741 -0.80 -139.88 -125.59
CA ASP A 741 -0.73 -141.24 -125.01
C ASP A 741 -1.91 -142.10 -125.48
N GLU A 742 -3.11 -141.53 -125.62
CA GLU A 742 -4.27 -142.24 -126.20
C GLU A 742 -4.04 -142.61 -127.67
N ILE A 743 -3.60 -141.67 -128.51
CA ILE A 743 -3.27 -141.93 -129.93
C ILE A 743 -2.17 -143.00 -130.04
N ALA A 744 -1.16 -142.97 -129.17
CA ALA A 744 -0.11 -143.99 -129.12
C ALA A 744 -0.68 -145.36 -128.72
N PHE A 745 -1.57 -145.43 -127.73
CA PHE A 745 -2.25 -146.65 -127.33
C PHE A 745 -3.13 -147.23 -128.46
N GLN A 746 -3.95 -146.41 -129.10
CA GLN A 746 -4.76 -146.78 -130.27
C GLN A 746 -3.88 -147.27 -131.44
N THR A 747 -2.74 -146.62 -131.69
CA THR A 747 -1.78 -147.02 -132.73
C THR A 747 -1.13 -148.36 -132.42
N ASN A 748 -0.77 -148.63 -131.16
CA ASN A 748 -0.26 -149.95 -130.73
C ASN A 748 -1.31 -151.06 -130.88
N LEU A 749 -2.60 -150.78 -130.69
CA LEU A 749 -3.69 -151.73 -130.97
C LEU A 749 -3.89 -151.97 -132.46
N LEU A 750 -3.89 -150.92 -133.28
CA LEU A 750 -3.94 -151.02 -134.75
C LEU A 750 -2.77 -151.84 -135.30
N ALA A 751 -1.55 -151.59 -134.79
CA ALA A 751 -0.35 -152.32 -135.17
C ALA A 751 -0.37 -153.79 -134.70
N LEU A 752 -0.93 -154.09 -133.52
CA LEU A 752 -1.18 -155.47 -133.08
C LEU A 752 -2.14 -156.20 -134.03
N ASN A 753 -3.26 -155.56 -134.40
CA ASN A 753 -4.23 -156.13 -135.34
C ASN A 753 -3.60 -156.37 -136.72
N ALA A 754 -2.80 -155.42 -137.22
CA ALA A 754 -2.06 -155.56 -138.48
C ALA A 754 -1.03 -156.70 -138.43
N ALA A 755 -0.32 -156.89 -137.31
CA ALA A 755 0.62 -157.99 -137.12
C ALA A 755 -0.09 -159.36 -137.10
N VAL A 756 -1.28 -159.45 -136.50
CA VAL A 756 -2.11 -160.67 -136.48
C VAL A 756 -2.57 -161.02 -137.91
N GLU A 757 -3.11 -160.07 -138.66
CA GLU A 757 -3.59 -160.35 -140.02
C GLU A 757 -2.43 -160.60 -141.00
N ALA A 758 -1.26 -159.98 -140.78
CA ALA A 758 -0.03 -160.30 -141.51
C ALA A 758 0.47 -161.73 -141.22
N ALA A 759 0.41 -162.20 -139.97
CA ALA A 759 0.73 -163.60 -139.65
C ALA A 759 -0.28 -164.57 -140.30
N ARG A 760 -1.56 -164.18 -140.40
CA ARG A 760 -2.62 -164.93 -141.06
C ARG A 760 -2.44 -165.06 -142.58
N ALA A 761 -1.79 -164.09 -143.21
CA ALA A 761 -1.42 -164.10 -144.63
C ALA A 761 -0.18 -164.96 -144.96
N GLY A 762 0.47 -165.57 -143.97
CA GLY A 762 1.61 -166.48 -144.15
C GLY A 762 2.84 -165.80 -144.77
N GLU A 763 3.53 -166.50 -145.68
CA GLU A 763 4.74 -165.99 -146.36
C GLU A 763 4.52 -164.62 -147.03
N GLN A 764 3.36 -164.39 -147.65
CA GLN A 764 3.03 -163.11 -148.32
C GLN A 764 2.87 -161.95 -147.31
N GLY A 765 2.54 -162.25 -146.05
CA GLY A 765 2.39 -161.27 -144.98
C GLY A 765 3.71 -160.80 -144.35
N ARG A 766 4.86 -161.44 -144.64
CA ARG A 766 6.14 -161.16 -143.95
C ARG A 766 6.54 -159.68 -143.94
N GLY A 767 6.41 -158.98 -145.06
CA GLY A 767 6.72 -157.55 -145.14
C GLY A 767 5.81 -156.68 -144.26
N PHE A 768 4.51 -156.97 -144.28
CA PHE A 768 3.53 -156.30 -143.41
C PHE A 768 3.74 -156.61 -141.93
N ALA A 769 4.16 -157.84 -141.57
CA ALA A 769 4.45 -158.21 -140.19
C ALA A 769 5.63 -157.41 -139.61
N VAL A 770 6.68 -157.15 -140.41
CA VAL A 770 7.82 -156.31 -140.00
C VAL A 770 7.37 -154.85 -139.83
N VAL A 771 6.62 -154.29 -140.79
CA VAL A 771 6.10 -152.91 -140.68
C VAL A 771 5.16 -152.75 -139.48
N ALA A 772 4.27 -153.72 -139.24
CA ALA A 772 3.39 -153.72 -138.08
C ALA A 772 4.17 -153.84 -136.76
N GLY A 773 5.25 -154.63 -136.72
CA GLY A 773 6.18 -154.68 -135.59
C GLY A 773 6.85 -153.33 -135.30
N GLU A 774 7.31 -152.64 -136.35
CA GLU A 774 7.99 -151.34 -136.23
C GLU A 774 7.01 -150.22 -135.82
N VAL A 775 5.82 -150.16 -136.43
CA VAL A 775 4.75 -149.22 -136.02
C VAL A 775 4.33 -149.48 -134.57
N ARG A 776 4.29 -150.74 -134.13
CA ARG A 776 4.01 -151.09 -132.73
C ARG A 776 5.13 -150.63 -131.80
N ASN A 777 6.40 -150.82 -132.18
CA ASN A 777 7.55 -150.35 -131.40
C ASN A 777 7.53 -148.83 -131.27
N LEU A 778 7.32 -148.12 -132.39
CA LEU A 778 7.15 -146.66 -132.42
C LEU A 778 6.01 -146.20 -131.52
N ALA A 779 4.84 -146.85 -131.58
CA ALA A 779 3.71 -146.54 -130.72
C ALA A 779 4.00 -146.77 -129.23
N GLN A 780 4.68 -147.86 -128.87
CA GLN A 780 5.10 -148.11 -127.48
C GLN A 780 6.13 -147.06 -127.00
N ARG A 781 7.06 -146.64 -127.87
CA ARG A 781 8.01 -145.55 -127.58
C ARG A 781 7.30 -144.20 -127.43
N SER A 782 6.31 -143.90 -128.26
CA SER A 782 5.50 -142.68 -128.16
C SER A 782 4.69 -142.64 -126.87
N ALA A 783 4.09 -143.76 -126.44
CA ALA A 783 3.39 -143.86 -125.17
C ALA A 783 4.35 -143.71 -123.96
N GLY A 784 5.57 -144.26 -124.05
CA GLY A 784 6.62 -144.05 -123.05
C GLY A 784 6.99 -142.57 -122.92
N ALA A 785 7.36 -141.93 -124.03
CA ALA A 785 7.69 -140.51 -124.06
C ALA A 785 6.52 -139.60 -123.63
N ALA A 786 5.29 -139.93 -124.02
CA ALA A 786 4.11 -139.20 -123.57
C ALA A 786 3.92 -139.29 -122.05
N LYS A 787 4.19 -140.44 -121.42
CA LYS A 787 4.12 -140.59 -119.95
C LYS A 787 5.24 -139.88 -119.23
N GLU A 788 6.46 -139.89 -119.76
CA GLU A 788 7.58 -139.11 -119.24
C GLU A 788 7.30 -137.60 -119.31
N ILE A 789 6.82 -137.10 -120.46
CA ILE A 789 6.41 -135.70 -120.59
C ILE A 789 5.22 -135.38 -119.69
N LYS A 790 4.23 -136.27 -119.54
CA LYS A 790 3.09 -136.05 -118.63
C LYS A 790 3.52 -135.93 -117.18
N ALA A 791 4.50 -136.73 -116.74
CA ALA A 791 5.07 -136.61 -115.40
C ALA A 791 5.83 -135.28 -115.22
N LEU A 792 6.66 -134.88 -116.19
CA LEU A 792 7.39 -133.61 -116.16
C LEU A 792 6.46 -132.39 -116.18
N ILE A 793 5.37 -132.44 -116.95
CA ILE A 793 4.36 -131.36 -116.98
C ILE A 793 3.53 -131.36 -115.69
N SER A 794 3.27 -132.52 -115.07
CA SER A 794 2.61 -132.57 -113.75
C SER A 794 3.47 -131.91 -112.67
N ASP A 795 4.76 -132.27 -112.55
CA ASP A 795 5.67 -131.59 -111.61
C ASP A 795 5.79 -130.09 -111.95
N SER A 796 5.82 -129.72 -113.24
CA SER A 796 5.81 -128.31 -113.66
C SER A 796 4.53 -127.57 -113.25
N VAL A 797 3.36 -128.22 -113.28
CA VAL A 797 2.11 -127.65 -112.75
C VAL A 797 2.22 -127.46 -111.24
N ASP A 798 2.66 -128.49 -110.51
CA ASP A 798 2.78 -128.44 -109.05
C ASP A 798 3.80 -127.37 -108.60
N LYS A 799 4.93 -127.19 -109.32
CA LYS A 799 5.89 -126.09 -109.07
C LYS A 799 5.30 -124.71 -109.36
N VAL A 800 4.45 -124.57 -110.37
CA VAL A 800 3.83 -123.27 -110.71
C VAL A 800 2.68 -122.94 -109.76
N ASP A 801 1.89 -123.93 -109.31
CA ASP A 801 0.87 -123.71 -108.27
C ASP A 801 1.51 -123.30 -106.92
N GLU A 802 2.58 -123.96 -106.47
CA GLU A 802 3.34 -123.53 -105.27
C GLU A 802 4.08 -122.20 -105.48
N GLY A 803 4.64 -121.97 -106.68
CA GLY A 803 5.26 -120.69 -107.04
C GLY A 803 4.24 -119.54 -107.00
N SER A 804 3.03 -119.76 -107.52
CA SER A 804 1.94 -118.79 -107.43
C SER A 804 1.53 -118.50 -105.99
N ARG A 805 1.50 -119.52 -105.13
CA ARG A 805 1.19 -119.39 -103.69
C ARG A 805 2.23 -118.52 -102.96
N LEU A 806 3.52 -118.75 -103.21
CA LEU A 806 4.61 -117.97 -102.62
C LEU A 806 4.64 -116.52 -103.12
N VAL A 807 4.27 -116.27 -104.38
CA VAL A 807 4.17 -114.92 -104.95
C VAL A 807 2.95 -114.17 -104.39
N ASP A 808 1.81 -114.83 -104.22
CA ASP A 808 0.62 -114.26 -103.57
C ASP A 808 0.88 -113.91 -102.09
N GLU A 809 1.51 -114.83 -101.34
CA GLU A 809 1.96 -114.61 -99.96
C GLU A 809 2.93 -113.41 -99.85
N SER A 810 3.88 -113.30 -100.79
CA SER A 810 4.79 -112.14 -100.89
C SER A 810 4.05 -110.82 -101.17
N GLY A 811 2.95 -110.87 -101.94
CA GLY A 811 2.11 -109.71 -102.22
C GLY A 811 1.43 -109.19 -100.96
N LYS A 812 0.85 -110.09 -100.17
CA LYS A 812 0.25 -109.76 -98.87
C LYS A 812 1.26 -109.18 -97.88
N THR A 813 2.50 -109.69 -97.83
CA THR A 813 3.56 -109.10 -97.00
C THR A 813 3.91 -107.67 -97.43
N LEU A 814 3.84 -107.35 -98.73
CA LEU A 814 4.06 -105.98 -99.22
C LEU A 814 2.91 -105.03 -98.85
N GLU A 815 1.66 -105.50 -98.83
CA GLU A 815 0.52 -104.73 -98.32
C GLU A 815 0.66 -104.43 -96.81
N GLU A 816 1.08 -105.42 -96.01
CA GLU A 816 1.37 -105.26 -94.57
C GLU A 816 2.52 -104.27 -94.33
N ILE A 817 3.56 -104.28 -95.16
CA ILE A 817 4.65 -103.29 -95.13
C ILE A 817 4.13 -101.88 -95.47
N VAL A 818 3.26 -101.73 -96.47
CA VAL A 818 2.66 -100.43 -96.81
C VAL A 818 1.83 -99.87 -95.66
N GLU A 819 1.06 -100.70 -94.94
CA GLU A 819 0.32 -100.27 -93.75
C GLU A 819 1.25 -99.92 -92.58
N ALA A 820 2.30 -100.70 -92.34
CA ALA A 820 3.28 -100.44 -91.28
C ALA A 820 4.06 -99.13 -91.52
N VAL A 821 4.54 -98.89 -92.74
CA VAL A 821 5.26 -97.65 -93.10
C VAL A 821 4.32 -96.43 -93.07
N LYS A 822 3.02 -96.60 -93.35
CA LYS A 822 2.04 -95.54 -93.12
C LYS A 822 1.97 -95.16 -91.64
N LYS A 823 1.81 -96.13 -90.72
CA LYS A 823 1.77 -95.86 -89.27
C LYS A 823 3.04 -95.17 -88.76
N VAL A 824 4.21 -95.53 -89.31
CA VAL A 824 5.47 -94.83 -89.05
C VAL A 824 5.43 -93.38 -89.55
N SER A 825 4.91 -93.13 -90.76
CA SER A 825 4.74 -91.76 -91.28
C SER A 825 3.80 -90.91 -90.42
N ASP A 826 2.69 -91.50 -89.95
CA ASP A 826 1.71 -90.85 -89.09
C ASP A 826 2.35 -90.44 -87.73
N ILE A 827 3.10 -91.33 -87.08
CA ILE A 827 3.85 -91.05 -85.84
C ILE A 827 4.92 -89.96 -86.05
N ILE A 828 5.64 -89.99 -87.18
CA ILE A 828 6.66 -88.98 -87.48
C ILE A 828 6.03 -87.60 -87.69
N ALA A 829 4.81 -87.52 -88.24
CA ALA A 829 4.08 -86.26 -88.33
C ALA A 829 3.67 -85.71 -86.95
N GLU A 830 3.28 -86.57 -86.01
CA GLU A 830 3.02 -86.20 -84.61
C GLU A 830 4.29 -85.68 -83.92
N ILE A 831 5.45 -86.34 -84.12
CA ILE A 831 6.75 -85.87 -83.60
C ILE A 831 7.09 -84.49 -84.18
N ALA A 832 6.94 -84.29 -85.49
CA ALA A 832 7.24 -83.00 -86.13
C ALA A 832 6.32 -81.86 -85.63
N ALA A 833 5.06 -82.16 -85.30
CA ALA A 833 4.14 -81.21 -84.68
C ALA A 833 4.53 -80.89 -83.23
N ALA A 834 4.81 -81.92 -82.41
CA ALA A 834 5.22 -81.77 -81.02
C ALA A 834 6.54 -81.00 -80.88
N SER A 835 7.54 -81.26 -81.73
CA SER A 835 8.79 -80.49 -81.74
C SER A 835 8.59 -79.03 -82.17
N GLN A 836 7.61 -78.75 -83.04
CA GLN A 836 7.27 -77.37 -83.42
C GLN A 836 6.57 -76.61 -82.28
N GLU A 837 5.74 -77.29 -81.48
CA GLU A 837 5.12 -76.75 -80.26
C GLU A 837 6.16 -76.56 -79.14
N GLN A 838 7.07 -77.53 -78.92
CA GLN A 838 8.19 -77.40 -78.00
C GLN A 838 9.07 -76.19 -78.35
N SER A 839 9.38 -75.96 -79.63
CA SER A 839 10.15 -74.79 -80.08
C SER A 839 9.48 -73.47 -79.68
N ALA A 840 8.15 -73.37 -79.82
CA ALA A 840 7.40 -72.17 -79.44
C ALA A 840 7.30 -72.00 -77.90
N GLY A 841 7.20 -73.10 -77.15
CA GLY A 841 7.28 -73.08 -75.69
C GLY A 841 8.65 -72.61 -75.19
N ILE A 842 9.73 -73.06 -75.84
CA ILE A 842 11.11 -72.66 -75.56
C ILE A 842 11.34 -71.17 -75.87
N GLU A 843 10.74 -70.61 -76.93
CA GLU A 843 10.82 -69.16 -77.22
C GLU A 843 10.22 -68.30 -76.10
N GLU A 844 9.07 -68.70 -75.52
CA GLU A 844 8.50 -67.99 -74.36
C GLU A 844 9.30 -68.21 -73.05
N VAL A 845 9.95 -69.37 -72.87
CA VAL A 845 10.89 -69.59 -71.74
C VAL A 845 12.13 -68.72 -71.87
N ASN A 846 12.75 -68.64 -73.06
CA ASN A 846 13.90 -67.75 -73.30
C ASN A 846 13.56 -66.29 -73.02
N LYS A 847 12.37 -65.84 -73.43
CA LYS A 847 11.83 -64.51 -73.13
C LYS A 847 11.62 -64.26 -71.63
N ALA A 848 11.20 -65.29 -70.86
CA ALA A 848 11.14 -65.21 -69.40
C ALA A 848 12.54 -65.15 -68.76
N ILE A 849 13.52 -65.88 -69.29
CA ILE A 849 14.93 -65.81 -68.85
C ILE A 849 15.50 -64.42 -69.11
N SER A 850 15.26 -63.81 -70.28
CA SER A 850 15.68 -62.42 -70.56
C SER A 850 15.08 -61.41 -69.58
N GLN A 851 13.84 -61.63 -69.12
CA GLN A 851 13.22 -60.79 -68.08
C GLN A 851 13.84 -61.04 -66.70
N MET A 852 14.26 -62.28 -66.39
CA MET A 852 15.00 -62.59 -65.16
C MET A 852 16.39 -61.98 -65.17
N ASP A 853 17.09 -61.96 -66.31
CA ASP A 853 18.36 -61.24 -66.48
C ASP A 853 18.19 -59.73 -66.27
N GLU A 854 17.21 -59.09 -66.94
CA GLU A 854 16.91 -57.66 -66.73
C GLU A 854 16.64 -57.33 -65.24
N MET A 855 15.84 -58.16 -64.55
CA MET A 855 15.61 -58.02 -63.10
C MET A 855 16.88 -58.29 -62.27
N THR A 856 17.77 -59.17 -62.70
CA THR A 856 19.04 -59.47 -62.00
C THR A 856 20.02 -58.29 -62.11
N GLN A 857 20.11 -57.68 -63.29
CA GLN A 857 20.89 -56.45 -63.51
C GLN A 857 20.31 -55.25 -62.73
N GLN A 858 18.97 -55.11 -62.71
CA GLN A 858 18.31 -54.09 -61.86
C GLN A 858 18.57 -54.33 -60.36
N ASN A 859 18.53 -55.58 -59.90
CA ASN A 859 18.88 -55.91 -58.51
C ASN A 859 20.35 -55.55 -58.18
N ALA A 860 21.30 -55.81 -59.08
CA ALA A 860 22.70 -55.45 -58.87
C ALA A 860 22.88 -53.93 -58.72
N ALA A 861 22.24 -53.13 -59.59
CA ALA A 861 22.25 -51.67 -59.50
C ALA A 861 21.61 -51.17 -58.19
N LEU A 862 20.45 -51.72 -57.81
CA LEU A 862 19.76 -51.39 -56.56
C LEU A 862 20.58 -51.76 -55.31
N VAL A 863 21.37 -52.83 -55.37
CA VAL A 863 22.30 -53.22 -54.29
C VAL A 863 23.45 -52.23 -54.15
N GLU A 864 24.03 -51.76 -55.26
CA GLU A 864 25.10 -50.75 -55.25
C GLU A 864 24.57 -49.38 -54.76
N GLU A 865 23.39 -48.95 -55.24
CA GLU A 865 22.70 -47.75 -54.74
C GLU A 865 22.39 -47.85 -53.24
N ALA A 866 21.84 -48.98 -52.78
CA ALA A 866 21.49 -49.18 -51.37
C ALA A 866 22.73 -49.29 -50.46
N ALA A 867 23.84 -49.86 -50.95
CA ALA A 867 25.11 -49.88 -50.22
C ALA A 867 25.67 -48.45 -50.06
N SER A 868 25.73 -47.67 -51.15
CA SER A 868 26.18 -46.28 -51.12
C SER A 868 25.29 -45.39 -50.23
N ALA A 869 23.97 -45.58 -50.29
CA ALA A 869 23.03 -44.89 -49.40
C ALA A 869 23.25 -45.25 -47.92
N SER A 870 23.55 -46.52 -47.62
CA SER A 870 23.83 -46.97 -46.25
C SER A 870 25.14 -46.38 -45.70
N GLU A 871 26.21 -46.37 -46.51
CA GLU A 871 27.48 -45.73 -46.16
C GLU A 871 27.31 -44.21 -45.91
N SER A 872 26.52 -43.53 -46.75
CA SER A 872 26.22 -42.11 -46.57
C SER A 872 25.40 -41.81 -45.29
N VAL A 873 24.48 -42.71 -44.91
CA VAL A 873 23.71 -42.58 -43.66
C VAL A 873 24.57 -42.91 -42.44
N GLU A 874 25.49 -43.89 -42.55
CA GLU A 874 26.47 -44.19 -41.50
C GLU A 874 27.40 -42.99 -41.25
N ASP A 875 27.89 -42.33 -42.31
CA ASP A 875 28.73 -41.13 -42.20
C ASP A 875 27.97 -39.90 -41.69
N GLN A 876 26.69 -39.74 -42.03
CA GLN A 876 25.84 -38.70 -41.42
C GLN A 876 25.64 -38.95 -39.92
N ALA A 877 25.47 -40.21 -39.50
CA ALA A 877 25.37 -40.57 -38.09
C ALA A 877 26.69 -40.38 -37.31
N LYS A 878 27.85 -40.67 -37.94
CA LYS A 878 29.16 -40.31 -37.40
C LYS A 878 29.30 -38.80 -37.22
N GLN A 879 28.99 -38.00 -38.25
CA GLN A 879 29.05 -36.54 -38.18
C GLN A 879 28.11 -35.95 -37.13
N MET A 880 26.90 -36.51 -36.96
CA MET A 880 25.99 -36.09 -35.90
C MET A 880 26.54 -36.41 -34.50
N SER A 881 27.17 -37.58 -34.32
CA SER A 881 27.89 -37.93 -33.08
C SER A 881 29.09 -37.01 -32.83
N GLU A 882 29.91 -36.71 -33.84
CA GLU A 882 31.04 -35.77 -33.75
C GLU A 882 30.59 -34.35 -33.38
N LEU A 883 29.46 -33.87 -33.89
CA LEU A 883 28.87 -32.61 -33.49
C LEU A 883 28.37 -32.62 -32.03
N MET A 884 27.91 -33.77 -31.52
CA MET A 884 27.55 -33.92 -30.11
C MET A 884 28.78 -34.00 -29.19
N LEU A 885 29.99 -34.31 -29.67
CA LEU A 885 31.22 -34.27 -28.87
C LEU A 885 31.61 -32.86 -28.41
N PHE A 886 31.01 -31.81 -28.98
CA PHE A 886 31.11 -30.46 -28.43
C PHE A 886 30.46 -30.35 -27.04
N PHE A 887 29.42 -31.14 -26.76
CA PHE A 887 28.69 -31.07 -25.50
C PHE A 887 29.27 -32.03 -24.46
N ASN A 888 29.86 -31.48 -23.39
CA ASN A 888 30.22 -32.27 -22.22
C ASN A 888 28.94 -32.59 -21.42
N THR A 889 28.49 -33.85 -21.45
CA THR A 889 27.31 -34.34 -20.70
C THR A 889 27.65 -34.87 -19.31
N GLY A 890 28.94 -34.89 -18.90
CA GLY A 890 29.36 -35.44 -17.61
C GLY A 890 29.43 -36.96 -17.56
N GLU A 891 28.90 -37.65 -18.57
CA GLU A 891 29.21 -39.05 -18.84
C GLU A 891 30.64 -39.17 -19.40
N ALA A 892 31.62 -38.97 -18.52
CA ALA A 892 33.00 -39.36 -18.79
C ALA A 892 33.01 -40.82 -19.24
N GLN A 893 33.61 -41.08 -20.41
CA GLN A 893 33.45 -42.30 -21.21
C GLN A 893 33.51 -43.58 -20.36
N ASN A 894 32.34 -44.07 -19.92
CA ASN A 894 32.17 -45.40 -19.37
C ASN A 894 32.24 -46.35 -20.56
N ASP A 895 33.48 -46.75 -20.85
CA ASP A 895 33.92 -47.61 -21.94
C ASP A 895 32.87 -48.70 -22.20
N ILE A 896 32.17 -48.62 -23.34
CA ILE A 896 31.18 -49.62 -23.76
C ILE A 896 31.95 -50.85 -24.25
N SER A 897 32.54 -51.54 -23.27
CA SER A 897 33.28 -52.77 -23.42
C SER A 897 32.34 -53.83 -23.97
N LEU A 898 32.39 -54.01 -25.29
CA LEU A 898 31.64 -54.98 -26.09
C LEU A 898 31.85 -56.41 -25.57
N SER A 899 31.07 -56.79 -24.56
CA SER A 899 31.12 -58.09 -23.89
C SER A 899 29.72 -58.71 -23.78
N ALA A 900 29.10 -58.86 -24.95
CA ALA A 900 28.00 -59.78 -25.27
C ALA A 900 27.00 -60.11 -24.15
N VAL A 901 25.88 -59.37 -24.11
CA VAL A 901 24.63 -59.91 -23.53
C VAL A 901 24.20 -61.10 -24.39
N ALA A 902 24.42 -62.31 -23.87
CA ALA A 902 24.11 -63.55 -24.58
C ALA A 902 22.60 -63.78 -24.68
N SER A 903 21.99 -63.30 -25.77
CA SER A 903 20.58 -63.56 -26.07
C SER A 903 20.33 -65.06 -26.27
N SER A 904 19.38 -65.62 -25.51
CA SER A 904 19.09 -67.05 -25.48
C SER A 904 18.20 -67.48 -26.65
N ALA A 905 18.74 -67.48 -27.87
CA ALA A 905 18.08 -68.05 -29.04
C ALA A 905 18.00 -69.58 -28.92
N SER A 906 16.79 -70.13 -29.06
CA SER A 906 16.55 -71.58 -29.02
C SER A 906 17.01 -72.28 -30.32
N LYS A 907 17.57 -73.48 -30.18
CA LYS A 907 17.89 -74.35 -31.33
C LYS A 907 16.61 -74.73 -32.10
N PRO A 908 16.75 -74.97 -33.41
CA PRO A 908 16.72 -76.37 -33.85
C PRO A 908 17.85 -76.74 -34.83
N GLY A 909 18.03 -78.04 -35.10
CA GLY A 909 18.71 -78.55 -36.30
C GLY A 909 20.25 -78.63 -36.30
N THR A 910 20.79 -79.82 -36.05
CA THR A 910 22.05 -80.29 -36.69
C THR A 910 21.76 -80.62 -38.16
N THR A 911 22.65 -80.51 -39.15
CA THR A 911 24.07 -80.94 -39.25
C THR A 911 24.88 -79.91 -40.09
N SER A 912 26.22 -79.81 -40.06
CA SER A 912 27.25 -80.85 -40.29
C SER A 912 28.58 -80.58 -39.54
N ARG A 913 29.71 -81.21 -39.93
CA ARG A 913 31.00 -81.21 -39.21
C ARG A 913 32.10 -80.40 -39.94
N PRO A 914 33.15 -79.91 -39.23
CA PRO A 914 33.99 -78.80 -39.70
C PRO A 914 35.27 -79.20 -40.45
N ALA A 915 35.82 -78.26 -41.21
CA ALA A 915 37.19 -78.27 -41.73
C ALA A 915 38.14 -77.38 -40.88
N SER A 916 39.40 -77.81 -40.73
CA SER A 916 40.37 -77.25 -39.78
C SER A 916 41.00 -75.92 -40.22
N LYS A 917 41.29 -75.03 -39.26
CA LYS A 917 42.28 -73.95 -39.45
C LYS A 917 43.69 -74.55 -39.64
N VAL A 918 44.49 -73.96 -40.54
CA VAL A 918 45.96 -74.10 -40.59
C VAL A 918 46.56 -72.71 -40.82
N LYS A 919 47.72 -72.41 -40.22
CA LYS A 919 48.37 -71.08 -40.28
C LYS A 919 49.47 -71.02 -41.34
N THR A 920 49.48 -69.93 -42.12
CA THR A 920 50.64 -69.14 -42.62
C THR A 920 51.92 -69.85 -43.12
N ARG A 921 52.43 -69.45 -44.31
CA ARG A 921 53.76 -68.78 -44.48
C ARG A 921 54.14 -68.44 -45.95
N ALA A 922 54.44 -67.15 -46.17
CA ALA A 922 55.36 -66.54 -47.17
C ALA A 922 55.18 -66.67 -48.71
N LYS A 923 55.51 -65.55 -49.38
CA LYS A 923 55.76 -65.30 -50.83
C LYS A 923 56.99 -66.09 -51.37
N PRO A 924 57.21 -66.31 -52.71
CA PRO A 924 57.28 -65.23 -53.71
C PRO A 924 56.99 -65.46 -55.24
N ALA A 925 56.77 -64.32 -55.92
CA ALA A 925 57.19 -63.93 -57.30
C ALA A 925 56.67 -64.62 -58.61
N LYS A 926 55.92 -63.81 -59.40
CA LYS A 926 55.82 -63.68 -60.88
C LYS A 926 56.28 -64.83 -61.81
N ARG A 927 55.34 -65.34 -62.64
CA ARG A 927 55.36 -65.19 -64.12
C ARG A 927 53.93 -65.29 -64.70
N ALA A 928 53.74 -65.42 -66.02
CA ALA A 928 52.45 -65.15 -66.69
C ALA A 928 52.19 -65.95 -67.99
N ALA A 929 50.90 -65.94 -68.40
CA ALA A 929 50.31 -66.26 -69.71
C ALA A 929 50.10 -67.73 -70.12
N SER A 930 49.07 -67.92 -70.99
CA SER A 930 48.49 -69.18 -71.52
C SER A 930 47.91 -70.17 -70.48
N GLY A 931 46.83 -70.91 -70.78
CA GLY A 931 45.97 -70.87 -71.97
C GLY A 931 45.21 -72.19 -72.16
N ASP A 932 43.96 -72.09 -72.62
CA ASP A 932 43.04 -73.13 -73.14
C ASP A 932 42.62 -74.30 -72.22
N ASP A 933 41.29 -74.51 -72.20
CA ASP A 933 40.48 -75.75 -72.20
C ASP A 933 40.94 -77.03 -71.46
N GLU A 934 40.13 -77.43 -70.46
CA GLU A 934 39.60 -78.80 -70.20
C GLU A 934 38.66 -78.67 -68.96
N GLU A 935 37.36 -78.43 -69.19
CA GLU A 935 36.24 -79.40 -69.15
C GLU A 935 35.94 -80.00 -67.75
N TRP A 936 34.64 -80.00 -67.37
CA TRP A 936 34.16 -80.48 -66.07
C TRP A 936 33.84 -81.99 -66.12
N GLU A 937 34.32 -82.75 -65.13
CA GLU A 937 33.80 -84.10 -64.82
C GLU A 937 32.83 -84.07 -63.62
N GLU A 938 31.75 -84.85 -63.76
CA GLU A 938 30.75 -85.28 -62.76
C GLU A 938 29.83 -84.23 -62.12
N PHE A 939 28.58 -84.25 -62.60
CA PHE A 939 27.33 -83.82 -61.93
C PHE A 939 26.58 -85.08 -61.43
#